data_AF-A0A928ERY3-F1
#
_entry.id   AF-A0A928ERY3-F1
#
_cell.length_a   1.000
_cell.length_b   1.000
_cell.length_c   1.000
_cell.angle_alpha   90.00
_cell.angle_beta   90.00
_cell.angle_gamma   90.00
#
_symmetry.space_group_name_H-M   'P 1'
#
loop_
_entity.id
_entity.type
_entity.pdbx_description
1 polymer ?
#
loop_
_entity_poly.entity_id
_entity_poly.type
_entity_poly.pdbx_seq_one_letter_code
_entity_poly.pdbx_strand_id
1 'polypeptide(L)'
;MENENKKDFGATASKFLKKAQARLTNRLFWHEYGYLALCMLIPGILIYLMYFARGHHPFGDGCVLVLDLNGQYVWFFEALRNFVRGDADLLYSFARQLGGEFLGIYAYYLASPLSFFVSLFPKDRMLEALTALFMLKGALCGFTFGFYMHKTMKRRNKMAIIIFSASYALCSYAIIQQHNTMWIDAVMWLPLITLGIESIIKHGKFKLYVISLAIAVFSNYYIGYMICIYCAIYFFVYYFGNNEKFRNNPMREKLHFPRSLFRIVGYSLLALGIAAVIIFGAYYSLNFGKTTFSDPFASSSWKSFGIKFDLLDFLYKLLPGSYDTVRPEGLPFVYCGILTLLLIPSYFLSKKYSMREKIFSGVLLFVLFVSFSLNIFDLAWHGFQKPNWLNYRYSFMFSFYLCVLACRAMADFENISLPVTMGTGGLIALFCAIMQTRDDGKYIQPSDLGCIYFSLIMIFTYLAALAIIRKQNQRKVASFALVCIVVLELFVNALLNINGLVEDVGCSTYSRYNNFLNEVRPVVENVQEKDDSFYRMEKTFYRSNNDNMALMIRGLSGSTSTLNKETIRFLNSMGYASKAHWTKYLGNNPVTDSLLGIKYLISEDELYANYYDVFATDPAGKYTTYLNPYALSLGYGVSDDLLDFELGFVEEIEDEKEEDDEEEKKDGEGIKNAINSLKGTINEWMNIEENNAKVYVDDYENPFERLNAILAAMLGEEEPIEVFIPISSSITTTNVSKQNYAQNEVGYKPTSTDVKNPGITMKVDPLPESAEIFFYAPTDYPREVKLSLTVDAGKVTDMGTFNGNDTARIISLGMQEKDSKLTLKLTLTGKDYYIKGGSDCFWYIDMAVFEDVMNRLGQNQFQIEEYTEHSFDGTYTASRADELVLTTLAYDNGWQVWVDGEQVETTKALGALIAFRVGGEAGETHDIRIVYAPKCISLGLIISIASLCLFILLIILDCFFHFGCKRRKDVDYDDGLDKDEELDMIEEELKNEEPEKEEPKEVTPAAAKLKTILVKLKVILIPPKREKTDNQNAEKKKK
;
A
#
# COMPACT_ATOMS: atom_id res chain seq x y z
N MET A 1 -72.50 10.91 -21.11
CA MET A 1 -71.85 9.58 -21.03
C MET A 1 -70.33 9.60 -21.25
N GLU A 2 -69.68 10.73 -21.51
CA GLU A 2 -68.22 10.74 -21.78
C GLU A 2 -67.33 11.20 -20.60
N ASN A 3 -67.92 11.71 -19.50
CA ASN A 3 -67.15 12.22 -18.36
C ASN A 3 -67.09 11.31 -17.13
N GLU A 4 -67.90 10.24 -17.06
CA GLU A 4 -67.85 9.29 -15.93
C GLU A 4 -66.88 8.12 -16.17
N ASN A 5 -66.66 7.69 -17.41
CA ASN A 5 -65.75 6.58 -17.71
C ASN A 5 -64.24 6.92 -17.66
N LYS A 6 -63.85 8.21 -17.70
CA LYS A 6 -62.43 8.61 -17.59
C LYS A 6 -61.92 8.70 -16.15
N LYS A 7 -62.80 8.98 -15.17
CA LYS A 7 -62.41 9.04 -13.75
C LYS A 7 -62.14 7.66 -13.15
N ASP A 8 -62.90 6.65 -13.57
CA ASP A 8 -62.80 5.30 -12.98
C ASP A 8 -61.59 4.51 -13.51
N PHE A 9 -61.19 4.74 -14.77
CA PHE A 9 -60.00 4.14 -15.36
C PHE A 9 -58.69 4.73 -14.78
N GLY A 10 -58.65 6.04 -14.54
CA GLY A 10 -57.51 6.72 -13.91
C GLY A 10 -57.30 6.34 -12.45
N ALA A 11 -58.39 6.18 -11.69
CA ALA A 11 -58.35 5.73 -10.30
C ALA A 11 -57.90 4.27 -10.17
N THR A 12 -58.35 3.40 -11.09
CA THR A 12 -58.00 1.98 -11.10
C THR A 12 -56.56 1.75 -11.57
N ALA A 13 -56.10 2.48 -12.60
CA ALA A 13 -54.71 2.44 -13.06
C ALA A 13 -53.72 3.01 -12.02
N SER A 14 -54.08 4.09 -11.33
CA SER A 14 -53.29 4.66 -10.22
C SER A 14 -53.20 3.71 -9.02
N LYS A 15 -54.29 3.02 -8.68
CA LYS A 15 -54.32 2.03 -7.59
C LYS A 15 -53.54 0.76 -7.97
N PHE A 16 -53.54 0.35 -9.23
CA PHE A 16 -52.75 -0.77 -9.74
C PHE A 16 -51.27 -0.43 -9.85
N LEU A 17 -50.90 0.77 -10.32
CA LEU A 17 -49.53 1.29 -10.32
C LEU A 17 -48.99 1.49 -8.91
N LYS A 18 -49.78 2.03 -7.97
CA LYS A 18 -49.37 2.09 -6.55
C LYS A 18 -49.25 0.71 -5.92
N LYS A 19 -50.11 -0.27 -6.26
CA LYS A 19 -49.95 -1.67 -5.79
C LYS A 19 -48.77 -2.37 -6.44
N ALA A 20 -48.48 -2.10 -7.71
CA ALA A 20 -47.35 -2.67 -8.44
C ALA A 20 -46.03 -2.05 -7.98
N GLN A 21 -45.99 -0.74 -7.77
CA GLN A 21 -44.87 0.01 -7.21
C GLN A 21 -44.65 -0.37 -5.74
N ALA A 22 -45.70 -0.49 -4.91
CA ALA A 22 -45.61 -1.01 -3.54
C ALA A 22 -45.24 -2.49 -3.48
N ARG A 23 -45.62 -3.31 -4.47
CA ARG A 23 -45.17 -4.71 -4.59
C ARG A 23 -43.73 -4.81 -5.11
N LEU A 24 -43.29 -3.88 -5.96
CA LEU A 24 -41.90 -3.81 -6.42
C LEU A 24 -40.99 -3.32 -5.28
N THR A 25 -41.36 -2.25 -4.57
CA THR A 25 -40.60 -1.75 -3.42
C THR A 25 -40.64 -2.70 -2.23
N ASN A 26 -41.76 -3.37 -1.95
CA ASN A 26 -41.78 -4.43 -0.92
C ASN A 26 -41.05 -5.71 -1.35
N ARG A 27 -40.97 -6.06 -2.63
CA ARG A 27 -40.16 -7.22 -3.06
C ARG A 27 -38.65 -6.92 -3.11
N LEU A 28 -38.26 -5.69 -3.43
CA LEU A 28 -36.83 -5.30 -3.47
C LEU A 28 -36.20 -5.24 -2.08
N PHE A 29 -36.92 -4.75 -1.06
CA PHE A 29 -36.38 -4.55 0.29
C PHE A 29 -36.55 -5.76 1.23
N TRP A 30 -37.51 -6.67 0.96
CA TRP A 30 -37.86 -7.78 1.85
C TRP A 30 -37.49 -9.18 1.33
N HIS A 31 -36.47 -9.29 0.48
CA HIS A 31 -35.82 -10.58 0.28
C HIS A 31 -35.10 -11.00 1.58
N GLU A 32 -34.93 -12.31 1.80
CA GLU A 32 -34.13 -12.90 2.91
C GLU A 32 -32.77 -12.21 3.12
N TYR A 33 -32.20 -11.64 2.06
CA TYR A 33 -30.91 -10.96 2.00
C TYR A 33 -30.99 -9.42 2.03
N GLY A 34 -32.18 -8.80 1.98
CA GLY A 34 -32.34 -7.35 1.82
C GLY A 34 -31.68 -6.51 2.92
N TYR A 35 -31.59 -7.04 4.15
CA TYR A 35 -30.93 -6.36 5.26
C TYR A 35 -29.40 -6.33 5.15
N LEU A 36 -28.79 -7.13 4.26
CA LEU A 36 -27.35 -7.04 3.96
C LEU A 36 -26.99 -5.70 3.29
N ALA A 37 -27.94 -5.08 2.59
CA ALA A 37 -27.76 -3.72 2.10
C ALA A 37 -27.54 -2.73 3.26
N LEU A 38 -28.20 -2.92 4.41
CA LEU A 38 -27.94 -2.10 5.61
C LEU A 38 -26.56 -2.36 6.22
N CYS A 39 -26.09 -3.62 6.16
CA CYS A 39 -24.73 -3.97 6.61
C CYS A 39 -23.65 -3.26 5.76
N MET A 40 -23.97 -2.91 4.51
CA MET A 40 -23.11 -2.15 3.60
C MET A 40 -23.29 -0.62 3.76
N LEU A 41 -24.54 -0.16 3.73
CA LEU A 41 -24.88 1.26 3.67
C LEU A 41 -24.57 1.99 4.98
N ILE A 42 -24.84 1.38 6.14
CA ILE A 42 -24.59 2.04 7.45
C ILE A 42 -23.10 2.38 7.59
N PRO A 43 -22.15 1.44 7.38
CA PRO A 43 -20.73 1.79 7.46
C PRO A 43 -20.28 2.84 6.46
N GLY A 44 -20.70 2.72 5.19
CA GLY A 44 -20.34 3.68 4.15
C GLY A 44 -20.84 5.10 4.45
N ILE A 45 -22.06 5.22 4.98
CA ILE A 45 -22.63 6.50 5.41
C ILE A 45 -21.87 7.06 6.61
N LEU A 46 -21.51 6.22 7.60
CA LEU A 46 -20.77 6.70 8.77
C LEU A 46 -19.37 7.22 8.42
N ILE A 47 -18.66 6.54 7.51
CA ILE A 47 -17.37 7.01 7.01
C ILE A 47 -17.52 8.35 6.26
N TYR A 48 -18.56 8.48 5.43
CA TYR A 48 -18.86 9.76 4.77
C TYR A 48 -19.17 10.87 5.77
N LEU A 49 -20.01 10.60 6.77
CA LEU A 49 -20.35 11.55 7.82
C LEU A 49 -19.11 11.95 8.63
N MET A 50 -18.16 11.03 8.82
CA MET A 50 -16.91 11.31 9.54
C MET A 50 -16.07 12.33 8.76
N TYR A 51 -15.94 12.15 7.44
CA TYR A 51 -15.28 13.13 6.57
C TYR A 51 -16.04 14.46 6.49
N PHE A 52 -17.37 14.41 6.42
CA PHE A 52 -18.23 15.60 6.48
C PHE A 52 -18.00 16.41 7.76
N ALA A 53 -18.02 15.74 8.93
CA ALA A 53 -17.85 16.39 10.23
C ALA A 53 -16.45 16.99 10.41
N ARG A 54 -15.44 16.48 9.70
CA ARG A 54 -14.09 17.04 9.64
C ARG A 54 -13.91 18.16 8.61
N GLY A 55 -14.98 18.56 7.90
CA GLY A 55 -14.89 19.59 6.88
C GLY A 55 -14.02 19.17 5.69
N HIS A 56 -14.11 17.91 5.27
CA HIS A 56 -13.49 17.48 4.02
C HIS A 56 -14.23 18.08 2.82
N HIS A 57 -13.52 18.37 1.73
CA HIS A 57 -14.11 18.88 0.50
C HIS A 57 -15.29 17.99 0.04
N PRO A 58 -16.44 18.56 -0.37
CA PRO A 58 -16.69 19.99 -0.63
C PRO A 58 -17.16 20.83 0.57
N PHE A 59 -17.17 20.28 1.78
CA PHE A 59 -17.71 20.97 2.97
C PHE A 59 -16.67 21.81 3.73
N GLY A 60 -15.40 21.69 3.36
CA GLY A 60 -14.28 22.50 3.84
C GLY A 60 -13.01 22.18 3.06
N ASP A 61 -11.86 22.62 3.56
CA ASP A 61 -10.56 22.44 2.90
C ASP A 61 -9.82 21.14 3.30
N GLY A 62 -10.44 20.30 4.14
CA GLY A 62 -9.86 19.00 4.52
C GLY A 62 -9.84 18.01 3.34
N CYS A 63 -8.90 17.07 3.36
CA CYS A 63 -8.86 15.96 2.39
C CYS A 63 -8.36 14.67 3.05
N VAL A 64 -8.35 13.57 2.30
CA VAL A 64 -7.95 12.25 2.82
C VAL A 64 -6.43 12.04 2.89
N LEU A 65 -5.62 12.99 2.41
CA LEU A 65 -4.17 12.84 2.27
C LEU A 65 -3.43 12.93 3.61
N VAL A 66 -3.18 11.77 4.21
CA VAL A 66 -2.43 11.58 5.46
C VAL A 66 -1.24 10.64 5.21
N LEU A 67 -0.09 10.87 5.86
CA LEU A 67 1.10 9.99 5.80
C LEU A 67 1.52 9.65 4.36
N ASP A 68 1.77 8.37 4.09
CA ASP A 68 2.23 7.84 2.81
C ASP A 68 1.21 8.03 1.70
N LEU A 69 -0.09 8.17 2.02
CA LEU A 69 -1.08 8.52 1.00
C LEU A 69 -0.83 9.92 0.44
N ASN A 70 -0.38 10.87 1.27
CA ASN A 70 -0.01 12.22 0.84
C ASN A 70 1.34 12.25 0.10
N GLY A 71 2.33 11.48 0.56
CA GLY A 71 3.70 11.51 0.03
C GLY A 71 3.97 10.56 -1.15
N GLN A 72 3.17 9.51 -1.30
CA GLN A 72 3.45 8.43 -2.26
C GLN A 72 2.18 7.95 -2.97
N TYR A 73 1.17 7.45 -2.24
CA TYR A 73 0.13 6.64 -2.88
C TYR A 73 -0.77 7.44 -3.81
N VAL A 74 -1.09 8.70 -3.48
CA VAL A 74 -1.88 9.55 -4.38
C VAL A 74 -1.25 9.65 -5.76
N TRP A 75 0.08 9.74 -5.82
CA TRP A 75 0.84 9.80 -7.06
C TRP A 75 0.87 8.45 -7.79
N PHE A 76 0.90 7.34 -7.05
CA PHE A 76 0.77 6.00 -7.62
C PHE A 76 -0.63 5.76 -8.21
N PHE A 77 -1.69 6.29 -7.59
CA PHE A 77 -3.05 6.25 -8.13
C PHE A 77 -3.21 7.14 -9.39
N GLU A 78 -2.52 8.27 -9.46
CA GLU A 78 -2.43 9.08 -10.68
C GLU A 78 -1.73 8.31 -11.81
N ALA A 79 -0.61 7.64 -11.53
CA ALA A 79 0.07 6.78 -12.49
C ALA A 79 -0.84 5.62 -12.97
N LEU A 80 -1.56 4.95 -12.06
CA LEU A 80 -2.53 3.91 -12.43
C LEU A 80 -3.64 4.45 -13.34
N ARG A 81 -4.14 5.65 -13.05
CA ARG A 81 -5.16 6.30 -13.87
C ARG A 81 -4.63 6.57 -15.28
N ASN A 82 -3.42 7.10 -15.39
CA ASN A 82 -2.76 7.40 -16.67
C ASN A 82 -2.51 6.11 -17.47
N PHE A 83 -2.09 5.02 -16.82
CA PHE A 83 -1.97 3.71 -17.45
C PHE A 83 -3.30 3.24 -18.07
N VAL A 84 -4.40 3.33 -17.33
CA VAL A 84 -5.73 2.93 -17.85
C VAL A 84 -6.18 3.80 -19.04
N ARG A 85 -5.67 5.04 -19.14
CA ARG A 85 -5.94 5.96 -20.24
C ARG A 85 -5.03 5.76 -21.45
N GLY A 86 -3.93 5.00 -21.31
CA GLY A 86 -2.93 4.75 -22.34
C GLY A 86 -1.71 5.66 -22.28
N ASP A 87 -1.57 6.47 -21.22
CA ASP A 87 -0.54 7.51 -21.09
C ASP A 87 0.66 7.06 -20.21
N ALA A 88 0.61 5.87 -19.61
CA ALA A 88 1.67 5.31 -18.77
C ALA A 88 1.71 3.77 -18.88
N ASP A 89 2.70 3.13 -18.26
CA ASP A 89 2.93 1.69 -18.32
C ASP A 89 2.97 1.05 -16.91
N LEU A 90 2.67 -0.26 -16.80
CA LEU A 90 2.68 -1.00 -15.53
C LEU A 90 4.01 -1.71 -15.25
N LEU A 91 4.88 -1.83 -16.25
CA LEU A 91 6.17 -2.50 -16.19
C LEU A 91 7.27 -1.53 -15.80
N TYR A 92 7.29 -0.35 -16.41
CA TYR A 92 8.35 0.64 -16.24
C TYR A 92 7.78 2.05 -16.24
N SER A 93 8.44 2.97 -15.54
CA SER A 93 8.05 4.37 -15.55
C SER A 93 9.27 5.28 -15.48
N PHE A 94 9.39 6.21 -16.43
CA PHE A 94 10.39 7.27 -16.41
C PHE A 94 10.10 8.38 -15.39
N ALA A 95 8.90 8.40 -14.81
CA ALA A 95 8.54 9.31 -13.71
C ALA A 95 8.99 8.81 -12.33
N ARG A 96 9.69 7.66 -12.29
CA ARG A 96 10.47 7.17 -11.16
C ARG A 96 11.93 7.61 -11.33
N GLN A 97 12.72 7.67 -10.25
CA GLN A 97 14.15 8.03 -10.23
C GLN A 97 14.95 7.52 -11.44
N LEU A 98 15.28 8.40 -12.39
CA LEU A 98 16.03 8.10 -13.63
C LEU A 98 15.36 7.05 -14.54
N GLY A 99 14.13 6.67 -14.25
CA GLY A 99 13.44 5.51 -14.80
C GLY A 99 13.64 4.27 -13.94
N GLY A 100 12.57 3.51 -13.74
CA GLY A 100 12.66 2.22 -13.07
C GLY A 100 11.40 1.37 -13.18
N GLU A 101 11.54 0.12 -12.76
CA GLU A 101 10.46 -0.86 -12.70
C GLU A 101 9.24 -0.31 -11.92
N PHE A 102 8.05 -0.47 -12.47
CA PHE A 102 6.80 -0.01 -11.83
C PHE A 102 5.99 -1.18 -11.24
N LEU A 103 6.23 -2.41 -11.69
CA LEU A 103 5.43 -3.56 -11.27
C LEU A 103 5.55 -3.85 -9.76
N GLY A 104 6.66 -3.55 -9.09
CA GLY A 104 6.79 -3.65 -7.64
C GLY A 104 5.95 -2.62 -6.88
N ILE A 105 5.87 -1.39 -7.38
CA ILE A 105 4.96 -0.37 -6.86
C ILE A 105 3.52 -0.85 -7.05
N TYR A 106 3.18 -1.35 -8.23
CA TYR A 106 1.88 -1.90 -8.51
C TYR A 106 1.53 -3.06 -7.56
N ALA A 107 2.42 -4.05 -7.43
CA ALA A 107 2.25 -5.26 -6.63
C ALA A 107 2.02 -4.97 -5.14
N TYR A 108 2.69 -3.96 -4.59
CA TYR A 108 2.53 -3.60 -3.18
C TYR A 108 1.37 -2.63 -2.95
N TYR A 109 1.22 -1.59 -3.77
CA TYR A 109 0.33 -0.46 -3.48
C TYR A 109 -1.00 -0.48 -4.25
N LEU A 110 -1.03 -1.02 -5.48
CA LEU A 110 -2.13 -0.77 -6.43
C LEU A 110 -2.86 -2.02 -6.93
N ALA A 111 -2.31 -3.22 -6.74
CA ALA A 111 -2.80 -4.46 -7.34
C ALA A 111 -4.24 -4.86 -6.96
N SER A 112 -4.84 -4.21 -5.95
CA SER A 112 -6.26 -4.38 -5.64
C SER A 112 -7.14 -4.10 -6.86
N PRO A 113 -8.09 -5.00 -7.21
CA PRO A 113 -9.05 -4.74 -8.29
C PRO A 113 -9.86 -3.46 -8.09
N LEU A 114 -10.07 -3.03 -6.83
CA LEU A 114 -10.78 -1.80 -6.52
C LEU A 114 -9.93 -0.54 -6.75
N SER A 115 -8.61 -0.64 -6.88
CA SER A 115 -7.76 0.52 -7.19
C SER A 115 -8.13 1.17 -8.52
N PHE A 116 -8.51 0.37 -9.53
CA PHE A 116 -8.96 0.85 -10.84
C PHE A 116 -10.23 1.71 -10.78
N PHE A 117 -10.93 1.74 -9.64
CA PHE A 117 -12.08 2.62 -9.42
C PHE A 117 -11.70 4.10 -9.57
N VAL A 118 -10.46 4.49 -9.23
CA VAL A 118 -10.02 5.89 -9.37
C VAL A 118 -10.03 6.35 -10.83
N SER A 119 -9.85 5.41 -11.77
CA SER A 119 -9.82 5.71 -13.20
C SER A 119 -11.18 6.11 -13.79
N LEU A 120 -12.27 5.92 -13.03
CA LEU A 120 -13.61 6.40 -13.37
C LEU A 120 -13.75 7.92 -13.20
N PHE A 121 -12.80 8.56 -12.50
CA PHE A 121 -12.82 10.00 -12.22
C PHE A 121 -11.88 10.77 -13.17
N PRO A 122 -12.19 12.04 -13.45
CA PRO A 122 -11.29 12.91 -14.23
C PRO A 122 -10.03 13.28 -13.42
N LYS A 123 -8.98 13.75 -14.11
CA LYS A 123 -7.64 14.00 -13.53
C LYS A 123 -7.63 15.08 -12.44
N ASP A 124 -8.62 15.96 -12.43
CA ASP A 124 -8.82 17.05 -11.46
C ASP A 124 -9.63 16.61 -10.22
N ARG A 125 -10.04 15.34 -10.14
CA ARG A 125 -10.91 14.81 -9.07
C ARG A 125 -10.33 13.60 -8.35
N MET A 126 -9.01 13.50 -8.28
CA MET A 126 -8.33 12.37 -7.65
C MET A 126 -8.65 12.26 -6.14
N LEU A 127 -8.79 13.38 -5.43
CA LEU A 127 -9.10 13.36 -4.00
C LEU A 127 -10.52 12.85 -3.73
N GLU A 128 -11.48 13.21 -4.57
CA GLU A 128 -12.84 12.67 -4.51
C GLU A 128 -12.86 11.18 -4.87
N ALA A 129 -12.07 10.76 -5.85
CA ALA A 129 -11.93 9.37 -6.24
C ALA A 129 -11.43 8.49 -5.08
N LEU A 130 -10.38 8.95 -4.37
CA LEU A 130 -9.84 8.28 -3.19
C LEU A 130 -10.85 8.25 -2.04
N THR A 131 -11.55 9.36 -1.79
CA THR A 131 -12.59 9.43 -0.75
C THR A 131 -13.71 8.42 -1.03
N ALA A 132 -14.19 8.36 -2.28
CA ALA A 132 -15.21 7.41 -2.70
C ALA A 132 -14.71 5.95 -2.63
N LEU A 133 -13.45 5.69 -2.96
CA LEU A 133 -12.82 4.38 -2.81
C LEU A 133 -12.81 3.92 -1.34
N PHE A 134 -12.48 4.80 -0.39
CA PHE A 134 -12.44 4.46 1.04
C PHE A 134 -13.84 4.16 1.58
N MET A 135 -14.83 4.96 1.19
CA MET A 135 -16.23 4.69 1.49
C MET A 135 -16.69 3.34 0.95
N LEU A 136 -16.34 3.02 -0.30
CA LEU A 136 -16.70 1.77 -0.94
C LEU A 136 -16.06 0.57 -0.21
N LYS A 137 -14.76 0.63 0.08
CA LYS A 137 -14.08 -0.46 0.79
C LYS A 137 -14.64 -0.67 2.21
N GLY A 138 -14.88 0.41 2.96
CA GLY A 138 -15.52 0.33 4.28
C GLY A 138 -16.94 -0.25 4.23
N ALA A 139 -17.74 0.12 3.23
CA ALA A 139 -19.06 -0.45 2.99
C ALA A 139 -18.98 -1.95 2.69
N LEU A 140 -18.00 -2.37 1.88
CA LEU A 140 -17.79 -3.78 1.54
C LEU A 140 -17.31 -4.62 2.74
N CYS A 141 -16.49 -4.08 3.64
CA CYS A 141 -16.14 -4.75 4.90
C CYS A 141 -17.38 -5.10 5.73
N GLY A 142 -18.34 -4.17 5.83
CA GLY A 142 -19.60 -4.41 6.51
C GLY A 142 -20.47 -5.45 5.79
N PHE A 143 -20.53 -5.38 4.46
CA PHE A 143 -21.24 -6.35 3.65
C PHE A 143 -20.70 -7.78 3.80
N THR A 144 -19.38 -7.98 3.70
CA THR A 144 -18.77 -9.31 3.74
C THR A 144 -18.89 -9.94 5.13
N PHE A 145 -18.74 -9.16 6.20
CA PHE A 145 -19.02 -9.61 7.56
C PHE A 145 -20.50 -10.00 7.72
N GLY A 146 -21.41 -9.15 7.28
CA GLY A 146 -22.85 -9.41 7.34
C GLY A 146 -23.24 -10.69 6.58
N PHE A 147 -22.65 -10.90 5.41
CA PHE A 147 -22.84 -12.10 4.59
C PHE A 147 -22.28 -13.35 5.27
N TYR A 148 -21.08 -13.28 5.87
CA TYR A 148 -20.49 -14.37 6.64
C TYR A 148 -21.41 -14.79 7.80
N MET A 149 -21.88 -13.84 8.60
CA MET A 149 -22.78 -14.13 9.73
C MET A 149 -24.15 -14.64 9.25
N HIS A 150 -24.68 -14.10 8.16
CA HIS A 150 -25.91 -14.60 7.54
C HIS A 150 -25.82 -16.09 7.15
N LYS A 151 -24.66 -16.53 6.65
CA LYS A 151 -24.44 -17.91 6.18
C LYS A 151 -24.08 -18.88 7.31
N THR A 152 -23.39 -18.44 8.35
CA THR A 152 -22.89 -19.33 9.42
C THR A 152 -23.84 -19.46 10.61
N MET A 153 -24.70 -18.47 10.86
CA MET A 153 -25.61 -18.49 12.01
C MET A 153 -26.86 -19.33 11.75
N LYS A 154 -27.15 -20.28 12.66
CA LYS A 154 -28.37 -21.11 12.61
C LYS A 154 -29.66 -20.32 12.78
N ARG A 155 -29.75 -19.48 13.83
CA ARG A 155 -30.87 -18.56 14.07
C ARG A 155 -30.42 -17.15 13.72
N ARG A 156 -30.93 -16.63 12.61
CA ARG A 156 -30.51 -15.34 12.08
C ARG A 156 -31.16 -14.20 12.86
N ASN A 157 -30.34 -13.45 13.59
CA ASN A 157 -30.76 -12.20 14.20
C ASN A 157 -30.28 -11.04 13.32
N LYS A 158 -31.18 -10.48 12.52
CA LYS A 158 -30.87 -9.40 11.56
C LYS A 158 -30.27 -8.17 12.24
N MET A 159 -30.78 -7.81 13.41
CA MET A 159 -30.29 -6.66 14.17
C MET A 159 -28.85 -6.87 14.64
N ALA A 160 -28.55 -8.04 15.22
CA ALA A 160 -27.19 -8.36 15.64
C ALA A 160 -26.21 -8.32 14.46
N ILE A 161 -26.60 -8.91 13.33
CA ILE A 161 -25.76 -8.91 12.13
C ILE A 161 -25.47 -7.47 11.65
N ILE A 162 -26.48 -6.60 11.61
CA ILE A 162 -26.30 -5.19 11.23
C ILE A 162 -25.34 -4.47 12.19
N ILE A 163 -25.56 -4.61 13.49
CA ILE A 163 -24.75 -3.98 14.55
C ILE A 163 -23.28 -4.38 14.40
N PHE A 164 -22.98 -5.67 14.35
CA PHE A 164 -21.59 -6.14 14.33
C PHE A 164 -20.93 -6.02 12.95
N SER A 165 -21.71 -5.92 11.86
CA SER A 165 -21.18 -5.51 10.56
C SER A 165 -20.64 -4.09 10.62
N ALA A 166 -21.36 -3.17 11.27
CA ALA A 166 -20.88 -1.81 11.49
C ALA A 166 -19.69 -1.76 12.44
N SER A 167 -19.74 -2.50 13.55
CA SER A 167 -18.62 -2.59 14.51
C SER A 167 -17.33 -3.11 13.88
N TYR A 168 -17.43 -4.08 12.96
CA TYR A 168 -16.27 -4.60 12.23
C TYR A 168 -15.73 -3.60 11.21
N ALA A 169 -16.62 -3.00 10.41
CA ALA A 169 -16.23 -2.05 9.37
C ALA A 169 -15.67 -0.72 9.90
N LEU A 170 -16.05 -0.33 11.13
CA LEU A 170 -15.57 0.87 11.84
C LEU A 170 -14.72 0.53 13.07
N CYS A 171 -14.11 -0.66 13.13
CA CYS A 171 -13.13 -0.95 14.17
C CYS A 171 -11.94 0.03 14.05
N SER A 172 -11.21 0.26 15.15
CA SER A 172 -10.11 1.24 15.15
C SER A 172 -9.09 0.96 14.05
N TYR A 173 -8.74 -0.30 13.80
CA TYR A 173 -7.87 -0.66 12.68
C TYR A 173 -8.42 -0.18 11.34
N ALA A 174 -9.69 -0.45 11.03
CA ALA A 174 -10.28 -0.11 9.73
C ALA A 174 -10.34 1.41 9.51
N ILE A 175 -10.61 2.20 10.56
CA ILE A 175 -10.65 3.67 10.47
C ILE A 175 -9.25 4.25 10.34
N ILE A 176 -8.30 3.79 11.15
CA ILE A 176 -6.94 4.32 11.14
C ILE A 176 -6.26 3.92 9.83
N GLN A 177 -6.32 2.65 9.44
CA GLN A 177 -5.59 2.13 8.28
C GLN A 177 -6.27 2.37 6.93
N GLN A 178 -7.40 3.09 6.86
CA GLN A 178 -8.08 3.30 5.58
C GLN A 178 -7.24 4.04 4.52
N HIS A 179 -6.30 4.89 4.96
CA HIS A 179 -5.36 5.59 4.08
C HIS A 179 -4.29 4.63 3.51
N ASN A 180 -4.00 3.52 4.19
CA ASN A 180 -3.30 2.36 3.65
C ASN A 180 -4.32 1.43 2.95
N THR A 181 -4.93 1.94 1.90
CA THR A 181 -6.13 1.34 1.30
C THR A 181 -5.96 -0.11 0.83
N MET A 182 -4.75 -0.51 0.42
CA MET A 182 -4.43 -1.90 0.04
C MET A 182 -4.57 -2.88 1.22
N TRP A 183 -4.42 -2.42 2.46
CA TRP A 183 -4.60 -3.24 3.66
C TRP A 183 -6.07 -3.46 4.00
N ILE A 184 -6.96 -2.53 3.61
CA ILE A 184 -8.40 -2.70 3.81
C ILE A 184 -8.98 -3.81 2.94
N ASP A 185 -8.33 -4.18 1.83
CA ASP A 185 -8.73 -5.34 1.04
C ASP A 185 -8.69 -6.63 1.87
N ALA A 186 -7.68 -6.78 2.73
CA ALA A 186 -7.57 -7.92 3.64
C ALA A 186 -8.73 -7.97 4.65
N VAL A 187 -9.12 -6.81 5.20
CA VAL A 187 -10.27 -6.67 6.10
C VAL A 187 -11.56 -7.06 5.37
N MET A 188 -11.74 -6.62 4.13
CA MET A 188 -12.89 -6.94 3.31
C MET A 188 -12.99 -8.44 2.99
N TRP A 189 -11.88 -9.09 2.64
CA TRP A 189 -11.87 -10.49 2.20
C TRP A 189 -11.88 -11.50 3.36
N LEU A 190 -11.38 -11.13 4.54
CA LEU A 190 -11.25 -12.04 5.69
C LEU A 190 -12.56 -12.79 6.05
N PRO A 191 -13.75 -12.15 6.12
CA PRO A 191 -15.00 -12.87 6.39
C PRO A 191 -15.32 -13.95 5.34
N LEU A 192 -15.03 -13.69 4.05
CA LEU A 192 -15.27 -14.63 2.95
C LEU A 192 -14.23 -15.76 2.92
N ILE A 193 -12.98 -15.46 3.26
CA ILE A 193 -11.91 -16.47 3.43
C ILE A 193 -12.28 -17.40 4.58
N THR A 194 -12.69 -16.85 5.72
CA THR A 194 -13.19 -17.59 6.88
C THR A 194 -14.35 -18.51 6.49
N LEU A 195 -15.35 -17.97 5.76
CA LEU A 195 -16.46 -18.77 5.22
C LEU A 195 -15.97 -19.90 4.30
N GLY A 196 -14.98 -19.61 3.46
CA GLY A 196 -14.34 -20.57 2.55
C GLY A 196 -13.68 -21.72 3.30
N ILE A 197 -12.93 -21.44 4.38
CA ILE A 197 -12.31 -22.47 5.24
C ILE A 197 -13.39 -23.36 5.85
N GLU A 198 -14.43 -22.77 6.45
CA GLU A 198 -15.55 -23.54 7.01
C GLU A 198 -16.23 -24.40 5.94
N SER A 199 -16.38 -23.88 4.72
CA SER A 199 -17.01 -24.54 3.57
C SER A 199 -16.20 -25.72 3.03
N ILE A 200 -14.86 -25.59 3.01
CA ILE A 200 -13.95 -26.70 2.66
C ILE A 200 -14.08 -27.82 3.70
N ILE A 201 -14.04 -27.47 4.98
CA ILE A 201 -14.13 -28.45 6.07
C ILE A 201 -15.49 -29.16 6.03
N LYS A 202 -16.61 -28.41 6.01
CA LYS A 202 -17.95 -29.01 6.08
C LYS A 202 -18.37 -29.76 4.81
N HIS A 203 -18.04 -29.20 3.64
CA HIS A 203 -18.68 -29.60 2.38
C HIS A 203 -17.68 -29.92 1.26
N GLY A 204 -16.37 -29.77 1.48
CA GLY A 204 -15.37 -29.88 0.43
C GLY A 204 -15.45 -28.79 -0.65
N LYS A 205 -16.25 -27.74 -0.43
CA LYS A 205 -16.52 -26.68 -1.42
C LYS A 205 -15.42 -25.62 -1.37
N PHE A 206 -14.53 -25.65 -2.36
CA PHE A 206 -13.29 -24.87 -2.40
C PHE A 206 -13.38 -23.51 -3.11
N LYS A 207 -14.37 -23.32 -4.01
CA LYS A 207 -14.45 -22.16 -4.94
C LYS A 207 -14.32 -20.82 -4.21
N LEU A 208 -15.11 -20.62 -3.14
CA LEU A 208 -15.10 -19.39 -2.37
C LEU A 208 -13.72 -19.12 -1.75
N TYR A 209 -13.12 -20.15 -1.15
CA TYR A 209 -11.80 -20.05 -0.51
C TYR A 209 -10.70 -19.68 -1.50
N VAL A 210 -10.62 -20.40 -2.63
CA VAL A 210 -9.59 -20.14 -3.64
C VAL A 210 -9.73 -18.74 -4.20
N ILE A 211 -10.94 -18.31 -4.56
CA ILE A 211 -11.19 -16.97 -5.12
C ILE A 211 -10.84 -15.87 -4.10
N SER A 212 -11.37 -15.95 -2.88
CA SER A 212 -11.15 -14.88 -1.89
C SER A 212 -9.71 -14.82 -1.41
N LEU A 213 -9.03 -15.96 -1.24
CA LEU A 213 -7.61 -15.99 -0.88
C LEU A 213 -6.73 -15.50 -2.03
N ALA A 214 -6.98 -15.93 -3.27
CA ALA A 214 -6.22 -15.48 -4.43
C ALA A 214 -6.33 -13.96 -4.60
N ILE A 215 -7.55 -13.39 -4.51
CA ILE A 215 -7.72 -11.93 -4.60
C ILE A 215 -7.03 -11.22 -3.43
N ALA A 216 -7.11 -11.74 -2.21
CA ALA A 216 -6.44 -11.12 -1.06
C ALA A 216 -4.91 -11.07 -1.21
N VAL A 217 -4.30 -12.17 -1.65
CA VAL A 217 -2.84 -12.24 -1.90
C VAL A 217 -2.45 -11.40 -3.12
N PHE A 218 -3.27 -11.42 -4.17
CA PHE A 218 -3.05 -10.60 -5.37
C PHE A 218 -3.13 -9.10 -5.04
N SER A 219 -4.07 -8.69 -4.19
CA SER A 219 -4.27 -7.27 -3.85
C SER A 219 -3.10 -6.69 -3.07
N ASN A 220 -2.46 -7.50 -2.22
CA ASN A 220 -1.26 -7.13 -1.48
C ASN A 220 -0.58 -8.40 -0.94
N TYR A 221 0.61 -8.72 -1.46
CA TYR A 221 1.33 -9.95 -1.07
C TYR A 221 1.72 -9.94 0.42
N TYR A 222 1.96 -8.76 1.00
CA TYR A 222 2.48 -8.61 2.35
C TYR A 222 1.43 -8.93 3.43
N ILE A 223 0.23 -8.35 3.38
CA ILE A 223 -0.88 -8.76 4.26
C ILE A 223 -1.48 -10.10 3.80
N GLY A 224 -1.39 -10.42 2.51
CA GLY A 224 -1.73 -11.75 1.97
C GLY A 224 -0.99 -12.89 2.68
N TYR A 225 0.31 -12.70 2.96
CA TYR A 225 1.11 -13.60 3.79
C TYR A 225 0.51 -13.77 5.20
N MET A 226 0.16 -12.67 5.88
CA MET A 226 -0.50 -12.72 7.19
C MET A 226 -1.84 -13.46 7.13
N ILE A 227 -2.64 -13.26 6.08
CA ILE A 227 -3.88 -14.00 5.86
C ILE A 227 -3.62 -15.51 5.72
N CYS A 228 -2.52 -15.92 5.08
CA CYS A 228 -2.15 -17.33 4.98
C CYS A 228 -1.86 -17.95 6.35
N ILE A 229 -1.15 -17.23 7.23
CA ILE A 229 -0.95 -17.64 8.63
C ILE A 229 -2.30 -17.79 9.34
N TYR A 230 -3.19 -16.80 9.21
CA TYR A 230 -4.54 -16.87 9.76
C TYR A 230 -5.31 -18.09 9.26
N CYS A 231 -5.25 -18.39 7.97
CA CYS A 231 -5.92 -19.56 7.38
C CYS A 231 -5.47 -20.86 8.05
N ALA A 232 -4.17 -21.01 8.27
CA ALA A 232 -3.60 -22.18 8.94
C ALA A 232 -4.09 -22.28 10.40
N ILE A 233 -3.96 -21.21 11.19
CA ILE A 233 -4.40 -21.18 12.60
C ILE A 233 -5.91 -21.44 12.70
N TYR A 234 -6.72 -20.71 11.91
CA TYR A 234 -8.17 -20.81 11.93
C TYR A 234 -8.66 -22.18 11.49
N PHE A 235 -8.01 -22.82 10.50
CA PHE A 235 -8.35 -24.19 10.10
C PHE A 235 -8.30 -25.16 11.28
N PHE A 236 -7.20 -25.17 12.06
CA PHE A 236 -7.07 -26.06 13.21
C PHE A 236 -8.06 -25.73 14.32
N VAL A 237 -8.20 -24.44 14.66
CA VAL A 237 -9.16 -23.96 15.65
C VAL A 237 -10.58 -24.39 15.28
N TYR A 238 -10.99 -24.18 14.04
CA TYR A 238 -12.32 -24.51 13.57
C TYR A 238 -12.55 -26.03 13.52
N TYR A 239 -11.60 -26.76 12.93
CA TYR A 239 -11.71 -28.21 12.75
C TYR A 239 -11.88 -28.90 14.10
N PHE A 240 -11.05 -28.55 15.09
CA PHE A 240 -11.11 -29.15 16.41
C PHE A 240 -12.20 -28.53 17.28
N GLY A 241 -12.52 -27.25 17.16
CA GLY A 241 -13.60 -26.61 17.92
C GLY A 241 -14.99 -27.16 17.60
N ASN A 242 -15.27 -27.45 16.32
CA ASN A 242 -16.61 -27.79 15.83
C ASN A 242 -16.81 -29.30 15.54
N ASN A 243 -16.02 -30.17 16.16
CA ASN A 243 -16.05 -31.63 15.92
C ASN A 243 -17.17 -32.39 16.69
N GLU A 244 -17.97 -31.70 17.51
CA GLU A 244 -19.06 -32.36 18.21
C GLU A 244 -20.20 -32.77 17.27
N LYS A 245 -20.72 -33.98 17.47
CA LYS A 245 -21.83 -34.58 16.69
C LYS A 245 -21.61 -34.51 15.17
N PHE A 246 -20.35 -34.64 14.71
CA PHE A 246 -19.99 -34.55 13.29
C PHE A 246 -20.40 -33.23 12.60
N ARG A 247 -20.55 -32.12 13.33
CA ARG A 247 -20.93 -30.81 12.77
C ARG A 247 -19.96 -30.29 11.71
N ASN A 248 -18.67 -30.59 11.83
CA ASN A 248 -17.63 -30.26 10.86
C ASN A 248 -17.54 -31.28 9.71
N ASN A 249 -18.18 -32.46 9.81
CA ASN A 249 -18.21 -33.50 8.79
C ASN A 249 -19.66 -34.00 8.56
N PRO A 250 -20.57 -33.12 8.11
CA PRO A 250 -21.98 -33.46 7.91
C PRO A 250 -22.18 -34.59 6.89
N MET A 251 -21.24 -34.77 5.96
CA MET A 251 -21.28 -35.81 4.92
C MET A 251 -20.72 -37.16 5.40
N ARG A 252 -20.28 -37.27 6.66
CA ARG A 252 -19.69 -38.48 7.27
C ARG A 252 -18.56 -39.09 6.43
N GLU A 253 -17.73 -38.25 5.83
CA GLU A 253 -16.58 -38.66 5.04
C GLU A 253 -15.56 -39.41 5.91
N LYS A 254 -15.04 -40.54 5.42
CA LYS A 254 -13.95 -41.29 6.08
C LYS A 254 -12.62 -40.52 5.91
N LEU A 255 -11.75 -40.60 6.92
CA LEU A 255 -10.46 -39.89 6.93
C LEU A 255 -10.63 -38.38 6.70
N HIS A 256 -11.69 -37.80 7.28
CA HIS A 256 -12.08 -36.41 7.06
C HIS A 256 -11.00 -35.39 7.39
N PHE A 257 -10.27 -35.58 8.50
CA PHE A 257 -9.20 -34.67 8.91
C PHE A 257 -8.08 -34.59 7.88
N PRO A 258 -7.36 -35.69 7.54
CA PRO A 258 -6.27 -35.61 6.58
C PRO A 258 -6.78 -35.13 5.20
N ARG A 259 -7.98 -35.53 4.77
CA ARG A 259 -8.55 -35.03 3.51
C ARG A 259 -8.82 -33.53 3.55
N SER A 260 -9.37 -33.00 4.64
CA SER A 260 -9.58 -31.57 4.82
C SER A 260 -8.27 -30.80 4.87
N LEU A 261 -7.24 -31.37 5.50
CA LEU A 261 -5.89 -30.82 5.55
C LEU A 261 -5.26 -30.77 4.15
N PHE A 262 -5.33 -31.85 3.38
CA PHE A 262 -4.86 -31.86 1.99
C PHE A 262 -5.63 -30.89 1.10
N ARG A 263 -6.95 -30.77 1.29
CA ARG A 263 -7.77 -29.78 0.58
C ARG A 263 -7.31 -28.37 0.90
N ILE A 264 -7.19 -28.00 2.18
CA ILE A 264 -6.81 -26.62 2.52
C ILE A 264 -5.42 -26.29 1.99
N VAL A 265 -4.43 -27.17 2.18
CA VAL A 265 -3.06 -26.97 1.66
C VAL A 265 -3.06 -26.86 0.13
N GLY A 266 -3.69 -27.81 -0.58
CA GLY A 266 -3.71 -27.81 -2.05
C GLY A 266 -4.44 -26.59 -2.63
N TYR A 267 -5.55 -26.18 -2.02
CA TYR A 267 -6.30 -25.00 -2.47
C TYR A 267 -5.63 -23.67 -2.08
N SER A 268 -4.88 -23.62 -0.97
CA SER A 268 -4.00 -22.48 -0.66
C SER A 268 -2.89 -22.35 -1.70
N LEU A 269 -2.20 -23.45 -2.04
CA LEU A 269 -1.17 -23.45 -3.08
C LEU A 269 -1.73 -23.04 -4.45
N LEU A 270 -2.93 -23.49 -4.78
CA LEU A 270 -3.63 -23.06 -6.00
C LEU A 270 -3.92 -21.55 -6.00
N ALA A 271 -4.37 -20.99 -4.86
CA ALA A 271 -4.62 -19.56 -4.73
C ALA A 271 -3.33 -18.73 -4.84
N LEU A 272 -2.25 -19.18 -4.21
CA LEU A 272 -0.92 -18.57 -4.35
C LEU A 272 -0.40 -18.67 -5.79
N GLY A 273 -0.60 -19.81 -6.44
CA GLY A 273 -0.26 -20.02 -7.84
C GLY A 273 -1.01 -19.08 -8.77
N ILE A 274 -2.30 -18.82 -8.54
CA ILE A 274 -3.06 -17.81 -9.30
C ILE A 274 -2.45 -16.41 -9.12
N ALA A 275 -1.98 -16.07 -7.92
CA ALA A 275 -1.35 -14.77 -7.62
C ALA A 275 0.16 -14.70 -7.94
N ALA A 276 0.74 -15.73 -8.56
CA ALA A 276 2.18 -15.86 -8.75
C ALA A 276 2.82 -14.68 -9.49
N VAL A 277 2.17 -14.13 -10.53
CA VAL A 277 2.68 -12.94 -11.25
C VAL A 277 2.98 -11.75 -10.33
N ILE A 278 2.14 -11.49 -9.33
CA ILE A 278 2.34 -10.41 -8.35
C ILE A 278 3.41 -10.79 -7.33
N ILE A 279 3.42 -12.05 -6.87
CA ILE A 279 4.41 -12.54 -5.90
C ILE A 279 5.82 -12.46 -6.46
N PHE A 280 6.02 -12.91 -7.70
CA PHE A 280 7.33 -12.86 -8.37
C PHE A 280 7.74 -11.45 -8.72
N GLY A 281 6.82 -10.58 -9.18
CA GLY A 281 7.11 -9.16 -9.40
C GLY A 281 7.54 -8.44 -8.11
N ALA A 282 6.82 -8.69 -7.00
CA ALA A 282 7.21 -8.16 -5.69
C ALA A 282 8.58 -8.69 -5.24
N TYR A 283 8.84 -9.98 -5.39
CA TYR A 283 10.13 -10.57 -5.05
C TYR A 283 11.27 -9.95 -5.87
N TYR A 284 11.06 -9.74 -7.18
CA TYR A 284 12.00 -9.06 -8.05
C TYR A 284 12.34 -7.66 -7.53
N SER A 285 11.32 -6.83 -7.29
CA SER A 285 11.48 -5.44 -6.85
C SER A 285 12.13 -5.31 -5.46
N LEU A 286 11.92 -6.28 -4.56
CA LEU A 286 12.57 -6.30 -3.24
C LEU A 286 14.08 -6.51 -3.31
N ASN A 287 14.60 -7.15 -4.38
CA ASN A 287 16.04 -7.35 -4.57
C ASN A 287 16.80 -6.05 -4.90
N PHE A 288 16.11 -4.97 -5.27
CA PHE A 288 16.74 -3.69 -5.63
C PHE A 288 17.34 -2.90 -4.47
N GLY A 289 17.02 -3.21 -3.21
CA GLY A 289 17.54 -2.41 -2.10
C GLY A 289 17.21 -2.85 -0.67
N LYS A 290 16.48 -3.96 -0.45
CA LYS A 290 16.09 -4.42 0.90
C LYS A 290 16.57 -5.83 1.24
N THR A 291 17.49 -6.40 0.46
CA THR A 291 17.90 -7.81 0.57
C THR A 291 19.07 -8.11 1.47
N THR A 292 19.54 -7.15 2.26
CA THR A 292 19.81 -7.47 3.66
C THR A 292 18.45 -7.74 4.32
N PHE A 293 17.86 -8.91 4.01
CA PHE A 293 17.10 -9.60 5.04
C PHE A 293 18.11 -9.73 6.16
N SER A 294 18.09 -8.78 7.10
CA SER A 294 18.82 -8.89 8.34
C SER A 294 18.58 -10.30 8.80
N ASP A 295 19.65 -11.10 8.92
CA ASP A 295 19.50 -12.52 9.17
C ASP A 295 18.53 -12.62 10.33
N PRO A 296 17.32 -13.21 10.12
CA PRO A 296 16.27 -13.26 11.12
C PRO A 296 16.80 -13.80 12.45
N PHE A 297 17.90 -14.56 12.37
CA PHE A 297 18.58 -15.21 13.48
C PHE A 297 19.85 -14.49 13.97
N ALA A 298 20.38 -13.50 13.24
CA ALA A 298 21.57 -12.72 13.66
C ALA A 298 21.24 -11.57 14.59
N SER A 299 20.04 -10.96 14.46
CA SER A 299 19.64 -9.94 15.44
C SER A 299 19.29 -10.60 16.78
N SER A 300 19.86 -10.10 17.87
CA SER A 300 19.51 -10.48 19.25
C SER A 300 18.01 -10.29 19.57
N SER A 301 17.28 -9.56 18.72
CA SER A 301 15.82 -9.39 18.80
C SER A 301 15.01 -10.68 18.64
N TRP A 302 15.44 -11.65 17.82
CA TRP A 302 14.70 -12.92 17.65
C TRP A 302 14.80 -13.83 18.88
N LYS A 303 15.94 -13.79 19.58
CA LYS A 303 16.19 -14.56 20.82
C LYS A 303 15.49 -13.96 22.04
N SER A 304 15.02 -12.71 21.95
CA SER A 304 14.34 -12.06 23.06
C SER A 304 12.88 -12.52 23.16
N PHE A 305 12.56 -13.30 24.20
CA PHE A 305 11.19 -13.47 24.73
C PHE A 305 10.69 -12.17 25.41
N GLY A 306 10.97 -11.03 24.79
CA GLY A 306 10.57 -9.71 25.27
C GLY A 306 9.07 -9.50 25.13
N ILE A 307 8.45 -9.04 26.20
CA ILE A 307 7.07 -8.53 26.21
C ILE A 307 7.10 -7.09 25.68
N LYS A 308 6.34 -6.79 24.64
CA LYS A 308 6.32 -5.47 23.96
C LYS A 308 5.52 -4.41 24.72
N PHE A 309 4.49 -4.80 25.46
CA PHE A 309 3.62 -3.90 26.21
C PHE A 309 2.92 -4.61 27.38
N ASP A 310 2.44 -3.85 28.37
CA ASP A 310 1.74 -4.41 29.52
C ASP A 310 0.30 -4.80 29.19
N LEU A 311 -0.25 -5.80 29.89
CA LEU A 311 -1.64 -6.24 29.70
C LEU A 311 -2.66 -5.10 29.86
N LEU A 312 -2.41 -4.17 30.80
CA LEU A 312 -3.32 -3.05 31.06
C LEU A 312 -3.36 -2.07 29.87
N ASP A 313 -2.23 -1.89 29.18
CA ASP A 313 -2.11 -1.05 27.98
C ASP A 313 -2.96 -1.63 26.84
N PHE A 314 -2.92 -2.96 26.69
CA PHE A 314 -3.77 -3.66 25.73
C PHE A 314 -5.26 -3.56 26.07
N LEU A 315 -5.62 -3.71 27.35
CA LEU A 315 -7.01 -3.56 27.79
C LEU A 315 -7.52 -2.14 27.56
N TYR A 316 -6.65 -1.13 27.68
CA TYR A 316 -6.98 0.25 27.33
C TYR A 316 -7.27 0.41 25.82
N LYS A 317 -6.54 -0.30 24.94
CA LYS A 317 -6.80 -0.33 23.49
C LYS A 317 -8.12 -0.98 23.08
N LEU A 318 -8.81 -1.61 24.02
CA LEU A 318 -10.19 -2.08 23.85
C LEU A 318 -11.23 -1.01 24.20
N LEU A 319 -10.86 0.24 24.47
CA LEU A 319 -11.81 1.33 24.74
C LEU A 319 -11.96 2.27 23.53
N PRO A 320 -13.12 2.93 23.37
CA PRO A 320 -13.36 3.91 22.30
C PRO A 320 -12.41 5.09 22.37
N GLY A 321 -11.93 5.54 21.21
CA GLY A 321 -11.07 6.71 21.11
C GLY A 321 -9.67 6.53 21.71
N SER A 322 -9.25 5.29 21.98
CA SER A 322 -7.92 4.95 22.52
C SER A 322 -6.79 5.05 21.48
N TYR A 323 -6.86 5.98 20.54
CA TYR A 323 -5.76 6.23 19.60
C TYR A 323 -4.51 6.69 20.38
N ASP A 324 -3.35 6.08 20.12
CA ASP A 324 -2.04 6.54 20.62
C ASP A 324 -1.22 7.17 19.49
N THR A 325 -0.70 6.33 18.60
CA THR A 325 0.20 6.75 17.54
C THR A 325 0.37 5.64 16.52
N VAL A 326 0.71 6.03 15.29
CA VAL A 326 1.15 5.12 14.23
C VAL A 326 2.69 4.96 14.18
N ARG A 327 3.41 5.64 15.07
CA ARG A 327 4.88 5.59 15.18
C ARG A 327 5.38 4.21 15.67
N PRO A 328 6.69 3.91 15.63
CA PRO A 328 7.23 2.60 15.99
C PRO A 328 6.89 2.09 17.40
N GLU A 329 6.52 2.96 18.33
CA GLU A 329 6.07 2.67 19.69
C GLU A 329 4.57 2.36 19.80
N GLY A 330 3.80 2.56 18.74
CA GLY A 330 2.33 2.42 18.74
C GLY A 330 1.84 0.99 19.01
N LEU A 331 0.70 0.89 19.71
CA LEU A 331 0.03 -0.33 20.15
C LEU A 331 -1.01 -0.87 19.12
N PRO A 332 -1.48 -2.12 19.25
CA PRO A 332 -2.43 -2.68 18.27
C PRO A 332 -3.81 -2.00 18.34
N PHE A 333 -4.35 -1.64 17.17
CA PHE A 333 -5.69 -1.04 17.05
C PHE A 333 -6.80 -2.09 17.05
N VAL A 334 -7.36 -2.39 18.24
CA VAL A 334 -8.27 -3.55 18.42
C VAL A 334 -9.72 -3.21 18.77
N TYR A 335 -10.02 -1.97 19.17
CA TYR A 335 -11.37 -1.57 19.57
C TYR A 335 -12.41 -1.77 18.45
N CYS A 336 -13.56 -2.34 18.82
CA CYS A 336 -14.66 -2.67 17.91
C CYS A 336 -16.04 -2.58 18.60
N GLY A 337 -16.22 -1.60 19.50
CA GLY A 337 -17.50 -1.31 20.18
C GLY A 337 -17.58 -1.83 21.61
N ILE A 338 -18.07 -1.02 22.56
CA ILE A 338 -18.26 -1.43 23.96
C ILE A 338 -19.29 -2.58 24.06
N LEU A 339 -20.31 -2.55 23.21
CA LEU A 339 -21.30 -3.63 23.15
C LEU A 339 -20.65 -4.98 22.83
N THR A 340 -19.61 -5.01 21.99
CA THR A 340 -18.82 -6.21 21.69
C THR A 340 -18.20 -6.78 22.98
N LEU A 341 -17.54 -5.92 23.77
CA LEU A 341 -16.87 -6.30 25.02
C LEU A 341 -17.85 -6.84 26.06
N LEU A 342 -19.00 -6.19 26.23
CA LEU A 342 -20.04 -6.61 27.18
C LEU A 342 -20.60 -8.01 26.87
N LEU A 343 -20.63 -8.39 25.59
CA LEU A 343 -21.27 -9.62 25.15
C LEU A 343 -20.32 -10.82 25.04
N ILE A 344 -19.00 -10.61 25.00
CA ILE A 344 -18.02 -11.70 24.90
C ILE A 344 -18.14 -12.69 26.06
N PRO A 345 -18.14 -12.28 27.35
CA PRO A 345 -18.30 -13.23 28.45
C PRO A 345 -19.62 -14.00 28.39
N SER A 346 -20.67 -13.39 27.82
CA SER A 346 -21.97 -14.04 27.63
C SER A 346 -21.89 -15.20 26.64
N TYR A 347 -21.03 -15.13 25.61
CA TYR A 347 -20.75 -16.26 24.71
C TYR A 347 -20.13 -17.45 25.47
N PHE A 348 -19.07 -17.18 26.25
CA PHE A 348 -18.35 -18.22 27.00
C PHE A 348 -19.19 -18.85 28.10
N LEU A 349 -20.17 -18.12 28.65
CA LEU A 349 -21.08 -18.63 29.68
C LEU A 349 -22.38 -19.23 29.13
N SER A 350 -22.71 -19.04 27.84
CA SER A 350 -23.93 -19.57 27.24
C SER A 350 -23.92 -21.11 27.19
N LYS A 351 -25.00 -21.76 27.64
CA LYS A 351 -25.14 -23.23 27.59
C LYS A 351 -25.35 -23.79 26.17
N LYS A 352 -25.63 -22.92 25.20
CA LYS A 352 -25.91 -23.29 23.81
C LYS A 352 -24.67 -23.76 23.04
N TYR A 353 -23.53 -23.13 23.31
CA TYR A 353 -22.26 -23.46 22.69
C TYR A 353 -21.53 -24.48 23.55
N SER A 354 -20.89 -25.45 22.91
CA SER A 354 -20.21 -26.50 23.65
C SER A 354 -18.94 -25.98 24.30
N MET A 355 -18.48 -26.65 25.35
CA MET A 355 -17.24 -26.28 26.03
C MET A 355 -16.05 -26.33 25.07
N ARG A 356 -16.06 -27.27 24.13
CA ARG A 356 -15.03 -27.42 23.10
C ARG A 356 -14.99 -26.20 22.18
N GLU A 357 -16.14 -25.77 21.63
CA GLU A 357 -16.22 -24.59 20.77
C GLU A 357 -15.70 -23.34 21.49
N LYS A 358 -16.04 -23.19 22.77
CA LYS A 358 -15.58 -22.08 23.62
C LYS A 358 -14.08 -22.12 23.87
N ILE A 359 -13.51 -23.26 24.26
CA ILE A 359 -12.06 -23.38 24.49
C ILE A 359 -11.29 -22.98 23.23
N PHE A 360 -11.67 -23.52 22.07
CA PHE A 360 -10.98 -23.18 20.81
C PHE A 360 -11.21 -21.73 20.38
N SER A 361 -12.37 -21.14 20.68
CA SER A 361 -12.59 -19.70 20.50
C SER A 361 -11.66 -18.87 21.39
N GLY A 362 -11.46 -19.27 22.64
CA GLY A 362 -10.51 -18.64 23.57
C GLY A 362 -9.06 -18.81 23.13
N VAL A 363 -8.69 -19.99 22.63
CA VAL A 363 -7.33 -20.27 22.10
C VAL A 363 -7.01 -19.35 20.92
N LEU A 364 -7.95 -19.12 19.99
CA LEU A 364 -7.70 -18.20 18.88
C LEU A 364 -7.45 -16.77 19.35
N LEU A 365 -8.29 -16.26 20.27
CA LEU A 365 -8.09 -14.93 20.85
C LEU A 365 -6.76 -14.84 21.61
N PHE A 366 -6.41 -15.89 22.35
CA PHE A 366 -5.15 -15.96 23.09
C PHE A 366 -3.94 -15.96 22.17
N VAL A 367 -3.93 -16.77 21.10
CA VAL A 367 -2.84 -16.81 20.11
C VAL A 367 -2.65 -15.45 19.44
N LEU A 368 -3.73 -14.78 19.07
CA LEU A 368 -3.67 -13.43 18.49
C LEU A 368 -3.16 -12.39 19.51
N PHE A 369 -3.62 -12.44 20.76
CA PHE A 369 -3.11 -11.57 21.82
C PHE A 369 -1.62 -11.78 22.11
N VAL A 370 -1.20 -13.03 22.26
CA VAL A 370 0.20 -13.41 22.48
C VAL A 370 1.07 -13.00 21.29
N SER A 371 0.52 -13.02 20.08
CA SER A 371 1.22 -12.52 18.89
C SER A 371 1.54 -11.03 18.98
N PHE A 372 0.63 -10.22 19.53
CA PHE A 372 0.90 -8.80 19.76
C PHE A 372 1.93 -8.59 20.87
N SER A 373 1.87 -9.41 21.92
CA SER A 373 2.64 -9.20 23.14
C SER A 373 4.09 -9.68 23.03
N LEU A 374 4.35 -10.81 22.36
CA LEU A 374 5.69 -11.38 22.25
C LEU A 374 6.38 -10.98 20.95
N ASN A 375 7.60 -10.46 21.06
CA ASN A 375 8.38 -9.98 19.92
C ASN A 375 8.54 -11.01 18.79
N ILE A 376 8.85 -12.26 19.14
CA ILE A 376 9.07 -13.32 18.16
C ILE A 376 7.85 -13.61 17.28
N PHE A 377 6.66 -13.64 17.88
CA PHE A 377 5.45 -13.90 17.12
C PHE A 377 5.08 -12.70 16.27
N ASP A 378 5.21 -11.48 16.80
CA ASP A 378 4.99 -10.27 16.01
C ASP A 378 5.92 -10.19 14.80
N LEU A 379 7.22 -10.50 14.98
CA LEU A 379 8.18 -10.60 13.89
C LEU A 379 7.77 -11.66 12.88
N ALA A 380 7.32 -12.84 13.31
CA ALA A 380 6.86 -13.89 12.40
C ALA A 380 5.71 -13.41 11.50
N TRP A 381 4.74 -12.64 12.04
CA TRP A 381 3.68 -12.03 11.23
C TRP A 381 4.21 -11.05 10.18
N HIS A 382 5.35 -10.40 10.43
CA HIS A 382 5.99 -9.44 9.52
C HIS A 382 7.09 -10.06 8.66
N GLY A 383 7.15 -11.40 8.54
CA GLY A 383 8.16 -12.08 7.73
C GLY A 383 9.56 -12.01 8.35
N PHE A 384 9.63 -11.95 9.67
CA PHE A 384 10.83 -11.78 10.50
C PHE A 384 11.58 -10.46 10.31
N GLN A 385 10.94 -9.46 9.70
CA GLN A 385 11.46 -8.11 9.64
C GLN A 385 10.69 -7.20 10.58
N LYS A 386 11.42 -6.36 11.33
CA LYS A 386 10.80 -5.40 12.23
C LYS A 386 10.05 -4.35 11.41
N PRO A 387 8.72 -4.19 11.58
CA PRO A 387 8.01 -3.11 10.93
C PRO A 387 8.53 -1.77 11.43
N ASN A 388 8.78 -0.85 10.50
CA ASN A 388 8.97 0.55 10.81
C ASN A 388 7.60 1.23 10.61
N TRP A 389 7.06 1.84 11.67
CA TRP A 389 5.72 2.43 11.74
C TRP A 389 4.55 1.45 11.49
N LEU A 390 3.34 1.83 11.90
CA LEU A 390 2.10 1.13 11.61
C LEU A 390 2.16 -0.36 12.04
N ASN A 391 2.50 -0.59 13.31
CA ASN A 391 2.68 -1.92 13.88
C ASN A 391 1.40 -2.76 13.88
N TYR A 392 1.55 -4.07 14.11
CA TYR A 392 0.44 -5.01 14.32
C TYR A 392 -0.58 -5.01 13.17
N ARG A 393 -0.09 -5.08 11.94
CA ARG A 393 -0.89 -4.98 10.69
C ARG A 393 -1.93 -6.08 10.55
N TYR A 394 -1.88 -7.13 11.36
CA TYR A 394 -2.83 -8.24 11.44
C TYR A 394 -3.89 -8.08 12.56
N SER A 395 -3.87 -7.00 13.34
CA SER A 395 -4.76 -6.82 14.51
C SER A 395 -6.26 -6.82 14.19
N PHE A 396 -6.66 -6.48 12.96
CA PHE A 396 -8.05 -6.59 12.50
C PHE A 396 -8.62 -8.02 12.58
N MET A 397 -7.78 -9.05 12.55
CA MET A 397 -8.21 -10.45 12.70
C MET A 397 -8.75 -10.74 14.10
N PHE A 398 -8.18 -10.07 15.11
CA PHE A 398 -8.66 -10.11 16.49
C PHE A 398 -10.02 -9.42 16.59
N SER A 399 -10.15 -8.18 16.08
CA SER A 399 -11.42 -7.45 16.06
C SER A 399 -12.51 -8.19 15.28
N PHE A 400 -12.18 -8.80 14.12
CA PHE A 400 -13.09 -9.65 13.37
C PHE A 400 -13.68 -10.74 14.26
N TYR A 401 -12.82 -11.52 14.93
CA TYR A 401 -13.28 -12.66 15.70
C TYR A 401 -14.06 -12.23 16.96
N LEU A 402 -13.69 -11.12 17.61
CA LEU A 402 -14.49 -10.53 18.70
C LEU A 402 -15.92 -10.19 18.22
N CYS A 403 -16.06 -9.53 17.07
CA CYS A 403 -17.37 -9.22 16.48
C CYS A 403 -18.16 -10.50 16.15
N VAL A 404 -17.51 -11.56 15.67
CA VAL A 404 -18.16 -12.87 15.42
C VAL A 404 -18.74 -13.45 16.71
N LEU A 405 -17.96 -13.49 17.80
CA LEU A 405 -18.41 -14.03 19.08
C LEU A 405 -19.54 -13.19 19.69
N ALA A 406 -19.41 -11.86 19.65
CA ALA A 406 -20.42 -10.95 20.16
C ALA A 406 -21.74 -11.03 19.35
N CYS A 407 -21.66 -11.15 18.02
CA CYS A 407 -22.83 -11.36 17.17
C CYS A 407 -23.54 -12.69 17.49
N ARG A 408 -22.77 -13.75 17.75
CA ARG A 408 -23.30 -15.05 18.19
C ARG A 408 -23.94 -14.98 19.58
N ALA A 409 -23.34 -14.23 20.51
CA ALA A 409 -23.91 -14.00 21.84
C ALA A 409 -25.24 -13.24 21.72
N MET A 410 -25.26 -12.12 20.99
CA MET A 410 -26.46 -11.28 20.83
C MET A 410 -27.59 -11.99 20.09
N ALA A 411 -27.28 -12.91 19.19
CA ALA A 411 -28.31 -13.74 18.56
C ALA A 411 -29.03 -14.68 19.55
N ASP A 412 -28.38 -14.95 20.68
CA ASP A 412 -28.91 -15.74 21.79
C ASP A 412 -29.35 -14.85 22.96
N PHE A 413 -29.67 -13.57 22.68
CA PHE A 413 -29.92 -12.55 23.70
C PHE A 413 -30.96 -12.92 24.77
N GLU A 414 -31.98 -13.69 24.40
CA GLU A 414 -33.03 -14.18 25.33
C GLU A 414 -32.45 -15.08 26.43
N ASN A 415 -31.33 -15.76 26.16
CA ASN A 415 -30.63 -16.64 27.10
C ASN A 415 -29.40 -15.98 27.73
N ILE A 416 -29.09 -14.72 27.41
CA ILE A 416 -27.97 -14.02 28.04
C ILE A 416 -28.29 -13.80 29.52
N SER A 417 -27.32 -14.02 30.40
CA SER A 417 -27.47 -13.66 31.81
C SER A 417 -27.21 -12.15 31.96
N LEU A 418 -28.25 -11.36 32.25
CA LEU A 418 -28.10 -9.91 32.52
C LEU A 418 -27.11 -9.66 33.66
N PRO A 419 -27.10 -10.45 34.76
CA PRO A 419 -26.06 -10.35 35.79
C PRO A 419 -24.63 -10.50 35.26
N VAL A 420 -24.39 -11.39 34.28
CA VAL A 420 -23.07 -11.55 33.64
C VAL A 420 -22.70 -10.30 32.85
N THR A 421 -23.62 -9.77 32.06
CA THR A 421 -23.37 -8.56 31.27
C THR A 421 -23.15 -7.34 32.18
N MET A 422 -23.93 -7.21 33.26
CA MET A 422 -23.76 -6.18 34.28
C MET A 422 -22.44 -6.32 35.04
N GLY A 423 -22.07 -7.54 35.43
CA GLY A 423 -20.79 -7.83 36.07
C GLY A 423 -19.60 -7.51 35.15
N THR A 424 -19.72 -7.81 33.86
CA THR A 424 -18.72 -7.43 32.84
C THR A 424 -18.61 -5.91 32.74
N GLY A 425 -19.74 -5.20 32.66
CA GLY A 425 -19.75 -3.73 32.68
C GLY A 425 -19.14 -3.15 33.96
N GLY A 426 -19.40 -3.76 35.12
CA GLY A 426 -18.79 -3.39 36.40
C GLY A 426 -17.27 -3.62 36.43
N LEU A 427 -16.77 -4.70 35.84
CA LEU A 427 -15.34 -4.97 35.70
C LEU A 427 -14.65 -3.96 34.77
N ILE A 428 -15.28 -3.64 33.62
CA ILE A 428 -14.74 -2.61 32.72
C ILE A 428 -14.77 -1.24 33.41
N ALA A 429 -15.85 -0.90 34.14
CA ALA A 429 -15.93 0.35 34.90
C ALA A 429 -14.88 0.41 36.03
N LEU A 430 -14.62 -0.70 36.71
CA LEU A 430 -13.54 -0.81 37.70
C LEU A 430 -12.17 -0.63 37.04
N PHE A 431 -11.93 -1.27 35.89
CA PHE A 431 -10.70 -1.06 35.12
C PHE A 431 -10.52 0.41 34.74
N CYS A 432 -11.58 1.06 34.22
CA CYS A 432 -11.61 2.49 33.94
C CYS A 432 -11.29 3.35 35.18
N ALA A 433 -11.75 2.96 36.37
CA ALA A 433 -11.43 3.65 37.62
C ALA A 433 -9.97 3.43 38.05
N ILE A 434 -9.43 2.22 37.89
CA ILE A 434 -8.01 1.92 38.16
C ILE A 434 -7.11 2.74 37.22
N MET A 435 -7.45 2.83 35.93
CA MET A 435 -6.68 3.61 34.96
C MET A 435 -6.62 5.10 35.32
N GLN A 436 -7.70 5.67 35.89
CA GLN A 436 -7.70 7.06 36.37
C GLN A 436 -6.75 7.30 37.57
N THR A 437 -6.37 6.25 38.30
CA THR A 437 -5.47 6.37 39.47
C THR A 437 -3.99 6.20 39.13
N ARG A 438 -3.65 5.86 37.88
CA ARG A 438 -2.25 5.70 37.45
C ARG A 438 -1.67 7.06 37.02
N ASP A 439 -0.64 7.48 37.74
CA ASP A 439 0.07 8.76 37.54
C ASP A 439 1.45 8.57 36.86
N ASP A 440 1.56 7.59 35.95
CA ASP A 440 2.82 7.26 35.26
C ASP A 440 3.04 8.11 34.00
N GLY A 441 2.19 9.11 33.75
CA GLY A 441 2.24 9.98 32.57
C GLY A 441 1.93 9.28 31.24
N LYS A 442 1.64 7.97 31.25
CA LYS A 442 1.37 7.18 30.03
C LYS A 442 -0.07 7.30 29.51
N TYR A 443 -1.03 7.58 30.39
CA TYR A 443 -2.47 7.53 30.09
C TYR A 443 -3.22 8.82 30.46
N ILE A 444 -2.48 9.89 30.77
CA ILE A 444 -3.04 11.16 31.26
C ILE A 444 -2.81 12.27 30.23
N GLN A 445 -3.23 12.05 28.98
CA GLN A 445 -3.56 13.19 28.12
C GLN A 445 -5.03 13.60 28.33
N PRO A 446 -5.40 14.90 28.19
CA PRO A 446 -6.78 15.37 28.36
C PRO A 446 -7.83 14.64 27.50
N SER A 447 -7.41 14.08 26.35
CA SER A 447 -8.21 13.21 25.47
C SER A 447 -8.56 11.85 26.09
N ASP A 448 -7.69 11.29 26.92
CA ASP A 448 -7.82 9.94 27.49
C ASP A 448 -8.90 9.86 28.58
N LEU A 449 -9.08 10.94 29.35
CA LEU A 449 -10.20 11.05 30.30
C LEU A 449 -11.55 11.09 29.57
N GLY A 450 -11.60 11.73 28.39
CA GLY A 450 -12.75 11.70 27.50
C GLY A 450 -13.12 10.28 27.07
N CYS A 451 -12.13 9.48 26.66
CA CYS A 451 -12.27 8.05 26.35
C CYS A 451 -12.88 7.27 27.53
N ILE A 452 -12.37 7.47 28.75
CA ILE A 452 -12.84 6.75 29.94
C ILE A 452 -14.29 7.12 30.29
N TYR A 453 -14.62 8.42 30.36
CA TYR A 453 -16.00 8.84 30.65
C TYR A 453 -16.97 8.41 29.56
N PHE A 454 -16.56 8.52 28.29
CA PHE A 454 -17.36 8.04 27.17
C PHE A 454 -17.63 6.52 27.29
N SER A 455 -16.61 5.74 27.66
CA SER A 455 -16.76 4.30 27.92
C SER A 455 -17.78 4.02 29.04
N LEU A 456 -17.69 4.73 30.17
CA LEU A 456 -18.62 4.57 31.30
C LEU A 456 -20.06 4.91 30.91
N ILE A 457 -20.26 6.01 30.17
CA ILE A 457 -21.57 6.41 29.63
C ILE A 457 -22.11 5.31 28.71
N MET A 458 -21.30 4.83 27.76
CA MET A 458 -21.71 3.80 26.82
C MET A 458 -22.04 2.47 27.52
N ILE A 459 -21.27 2.06 28.53
CA ILE A 459 -21.57 0.88 29.35
C ILE A 459 -22.94 1.02 30.00
N PHE A 460 -23.20 2.15 30.68
CA PHE A 460 -24.48 2.40 31.33
C PHE A 460 -25.64 2.38 30.33
N THR A 461 -25.48 3.08 29.20
CA THR A 461 -26.48 3.16 28.14
C THR A 461 -26.77 1.79 27.53
N TYR A 462 -25.75 0.96 27.27
CA TYR A 462 -25.96 -0.39 26.76
C TYR A 462 -26.63 -1.30 27.78
N LEU A 463 -26.22 -1.29 29.04
CA LEU A 463 -26.87 -2.08 30.08
C LEU A 463 -28.35 -1.71 30.23
N ALA A 464 -28.68 -0.42 30.20
CA ALA A 464 -30.05 0.07 30.22
C ALA A 464 -30.83 -0.39 28.97
N ALA A 465 -30.26 -0.24 27.77
CA ALA A 465 -30.90 -0.67 26.53
C ALA A 465 -31.17 -2.19 26.51
N LEU A 466 -30.19 -3.00 26.91
CA LEU A 466 -30.33 -4.46 26.99
C LEU A 466 -31.39 -4.86 28.05
N ALA A 467 -31.45 -4.18 29.19
CA ALA A 467 -32.49 -4.42 30.20
C ALA A 467 -33.90 -4.09 29.67
N ILE A 468 -34.06 -3.00 28.90
CA ILE A 468 -35.35 -2.61 28.31
C ILE A 468 -35.77 -3.57 27.19
N ILE A 469 -34.84 -4.05 26.35
CA ILE A 469 -35.15 -5.00 25.26
C ILE A 469 -35.79 -6.30 25.79
N ARG A 470 -35.50 -6.70 27.04
CA ARG A 470 -36.15 -7.87 27.67
C ARG A 470 -37.61 -7.66 27.99
N LYS A 471 -38.07 -6.41 28.12
CA LYS A 471 -39.49 -6.10 28.30
C LYS A 471 -40.18 -6.25 26.94
N GLN A 472 -40.89 -7.37 26.75
CA GLN A 472 -41.47 -7.77 25.46
C GLN A 472 -42.30 -6.66 24.78
N ASN A 473 -43.02 -5.84 25.56
CA ASN A 473 -43.88 -4.77 25.03
C ASN A 473 -43.14 -3.61 24.34
N GLN A 474 -41.84 -3.41 24.62
CA GLN A 474 -41.05 -2.29 24.06
C GLN A 474 -39.91 -2.77 23.15
N ARG A 475 -39.85 -4.07 22.83
CA ARG A 475 -38.71 -4.72 22.16
C ARG A 475 -38.34 -4.05 20.83
N LYS A 476 -39.32 -3.72 19.97
CA LYS A 476 -39.05 -3.11 18.65
C LYS A 476 -38.42 -1.72 18.77
N VAL A 477 -38.96 -0.88 19.64
CA VAL A 477 -38.46 0.50 19.87
C VAL A 477 -37.08 0.45 20.50
N ALA A 478 -36.88 -0.41 21.50
CA ALA A 478 -35.60 -0.57 22.18
C ALA A 478 -34.51 -1.16 21.27
N SER A 479 -34.86 -2.09 20.37
CA SER A 479 -33.95 -2.60 19.34
C SER A 479 -33.52 -1.53 18.35
N PHE A 480 -34.45 -0.67 17.90
CA PHE A 480 -34.11 0.45 17.03
C PHE A 480 -33.21 1.48 17.75
N ALA A 481 -33.56 1.85 18.98
CA ALA A 481 -32.75 2.73 19.81
C ALA A 481 -31.33 2.18 20.02
N LEU A 482 -31.18 0.88 20.27
CA LEU A 482 -29.88 0.23 20.42
C LEU A 482 -29.02 0.36 19.15
N VAL A 483 -29.61 0.13 17.96
CA VAL A 483 -28.90 0.33 16.69
C VAL A 483 -28.44 1.78 16.56
N CYS A 484 -29.30 2.76 16.88
CA CYS A 484 -28.92 4.18 16.83
C CYS A 484 -27.78 4.51 17.82
N ILE A 485 -27.81 3.94 19.03
CA ILE A 485 -26.76 4.12 20.04
C ILE A 485 -25.42 3.55 19.54
N VAL A 486 -25.43 2.34 18.95
CA VAL A 486 -24.22 1.75 18.35
C VAL A 486 -23.70 2.60 17.20
N VAL A 487 -24.58 3.03 16.29
CA VAL A 487 -24.20 3.89 15.16
C VAL A 487 -23.56 5.19 15.66
N LEU A 488 -24.13 5.81 16.69
CA LEU A 488 -23.57 7.01 17.31
C LEU A 488 -22.22 6.74 17.98
N GLU A 489 -22.08 5.64 18.73
CA GLU A 489 -20.81 5.25 19.36
C GLU A 489 -19.70 5.07 18.33
N LEU A 490 -19.98 4.28 17.28
CA LEU A 490 -19.02 3.99 16.23
C LEU A 490 -18.63 5.25 15.45
N PHE A 491 -19.59 6.16 15.23
CA PHE A 491 -19.32 7.46 14.60
C PHE A 491 -18.39 8.33 15.46
N VAL A 492 -18.70 8.47 16.75
CA VAL A 492 -17.85 9.24 17.69
C VAL A 492 -16.47 8.60 17.80
N ASN A 493 -16.38 7.27 17.91
CA ASN A 493 -15.10 6.58 17.93
C ASN A 493 -14.31 6.81 16.64
N ALA A 494 -14.95 6.72 15.47
CA ALA A 494 -14.29 6.97 14.20
C ALA A 494 -13.71 8.39 14.15
N LEU A 495 -14.48 9.39 14.58
CA LEU A 495 -14.04 10.78 14.69
C LEU A 495 -12.84 10.95 15.64
N LEU A 496 -12.87 10.33 16.83
CA LEU A 496 -11.77 10.41 17.78
C LEU A 496 -10.48 9.78 17.21
N ASN A 497 -10.56 8.61 16.56
CA ASN A 497 -9.39 7.96 15.98
C ASN A 497 -8.79 8.74 14.80
N ILE A 498 -9.63 9.27 13.90
CA ILE A 498 -9.12 10.05 12.76
C ILE A 498 -8.58 11.42 13.21
N ASN A 499 -9.14 12.02 14.26
CA ASN A 499 -8.61 13.25 14.85
C ASN A 499 -7.25 12.99 15.51
N GLY A 500 -7.14 11.93 16.32
CA GLY A 500 -5.86 11.52 16.92
C GLY A 500 -4.80 11.24 15.85
N LEU A 501 -5.16 10.56 14.76
CA LEU A 501 -4.26 10.35 13.64
C LEU A 501 -3.76 11.68 13.04
N VAL A 502 -4.67 12.60 12.72
CA VAL A 502 -4.26 13.86 12.09
C VAL A 502 -3.48 14.76 13.06
N GLU A 503 -3.75 14.71 14.36
CA GLU A 503 -2.95 15.42 15.37
C GLU A 503 -1.54 14.84 15.51
N ASP A 504 -1.36 13.52 15.37
CA ASP A 504 -0.06 12.84 15.47
C ASP A 504 0.85 13.08 14.27
N VAL A 505 0.30 13.05 13.05
CA VAL A 505 1.11 13.01 11.80
C VAL A 505 0.79 14.12 10.80
N GLY A 506 -0.24 14.92 11.05
CA GLY A 506 -0.70 15.95 10.13
C GLY A 506 -1.46 15.40 8.92
N CYS A 507 -2.13 16.31 8.21
CA CYS A 507 -2.88 16.01 6.98
C CYS A 507 -2.67 17.15 5.99
N SER A 508 -2.69 16.84 4.69
CA SER A 508 -2.72 17.88 3.65
C SER A 508 -4.11 18.48 3.50
N THR A 509 -4.20 19.60 2.77
CA THR A 509 -5.47 20.24 2.44
C THR A 509 -5.81 20.03 0.97
N TYR A 510 -7.12 20.11 0.67
CA TYR A 510 -7.65 19.98 -0.68
C TYR A 510 -7.07 21.06 -1.60
N SER A 511 -7.06 22.32 -1.16
CA SER A 511 -6.52 23.45 -1.92
C SER A 511 -5.01 23.30 -2.16
N ARG A 512 -4.23 22.84 -1.17
CA ARG A 512 -2.78 22.66 -1.34
C ARG A 512 -2.43 21.65 -2.42
N TYR A 513 -3.18 20.54 -2.52
CA TYR A 513 -2.98 19.54 -3.58
C TYR A 513 -3.44 20.05 -4.95
N ASN A 514 -4.66 20.56 -5.04
CA ASN A 514 -5.24 20.93 -6.33
C ASN A 514 -4.66 22.22 -6.90
N ASN A 515 -4.34 23.22 -6.08
CA ASN A 515 -3.72 24.45 -6.58
C ASN A 515 -2.36 24.16 -7.20
N PHE A 516 -1.53 23.35 -6.54
CA PHE A 516 -0.25 22.92 -7.09
C PHE A 516 -0.40 22.27 -8.48
N LEU A 517 -1.32 21.30 -8.63
CA LEU A 517 -1.53 20.65 -9.92
C LEU A 517 -2.18 21.56 -10.96
N ASN A 518 -3.09 22.44 -10.56
CA ASN A 518 -3.74 23.39 -11.47
C ASN A 518 -2.76 24.45 -11.99
N GLU A 519 -1.73 24.79 -11.21
CA GLU A 519 -0.70 25.75 -11.61
C GLU A 519 0.40 25.11 -12.45
N VAL A 520 0.91 23.94 -12.04
CA VAL A 520 2.12 23.34 -12.63
C VAL A 520 1.81 22.47 -13.85
N ARG A 521 0.68 21.76 -13.85
CA ARG A 521 0.33 20.83 -14.93
C ARG A 521 0.22 21.53 -16.30
N PRO A 522 -0.40 22.72 -16.44
CA PRO A 522 -0.43 23.42 -17.72
C PRO A 522 0.96 23.83 -18.24
N VAL A 523 1.91 24.12 -17.34
CA VAL A 523 3.29 24.44 -17.72
C VAL A 523 3.98 23.22 -18.32
N VAL A 524 3.83 22.06 -17.67
CA VAL A 524 4.35 20.77 -18.15
C VAL A 524 3.71 20.34 -19.47
N GLU A 525 2.38 20.44 -19.56
CA GLU A 525 1.61 20.11 -20.77
C GLU A 525 2.05 20.98 -21.96
N ASN A 526 2.35 22.27 -21.75
CA ASN A 526 2.86 23.15 -22.82
C ASN A 526 4.23 22.71 -23.37
N VAL A 527 5.10 22.08 -22.56
CA VAL A 527 6.35 21.50 -23.06
C VAL A 527 6.06 20.23 -23.86
N GLN A 528 5.28 19.32 -23.28
CA GLN A 528 4.92 18.03 -23.89
C GLN A 528 4.13 18.16 -25.20
N GLU A 529 3.36 19.24 -25.38
CA GLU A 529 2.64 19.52 -26.63
C GLU A 529 3.54 20.09 -27.73
N LYS A 530 4.71 20.65 -27.37
CA LYS A 530 5.63 21.33 -28.30
C LYS A 530 6.84 20.50 -28.69
N ASP A 531 7.22 19.55 -27.86
CA ASP A 531 8.31 18.61 -28.10
C ASP A 531 7.79 17.19 -27.94
N ASP A 532 7.73 16.44 -29.04
CA ASP A 532 7.29 15.05 -29.09
C ASP A 532 8.47 14.06 -29.03
N SER A 533 9.72 14.56 -28.98
CA SER A 533 10.89 13.69 -28.81
C SER A 533 10.91 13.07 -27.42
N PHE A 534 11.70 12.00 -27.25
CA PHE A 534 12.08 11.60 -25.90
C PHE A 534 12.97 12.69 -25.28
N TYR A 535 12.66 13.06 -24.04
CA TYR A 535 13.48 13.97 -23.24
C TYR A 535 13.25 13.73 -21.76
N ARG A 536 14.23 14.12 -20.93
CA ARG A 536 14.02 14.28 -19.48
C ARG A 536 13.72 15.72 -19.14
N MET A 537 12.92 15.85 -18.09
CA MET A 537 12.51 17.15 -17.55
C MET A 537 12.50 17.05 -16.04
N GLU A 538 12.68 18.18 -15.37
CA GLU A 538 12.58 18.25 -13.91
C GLU A 538 12.12 19.63 -13.44
N LYS A 539 11.91 19.77 -12.14
CA LYS A 539 11.54 21.04 -11.50
C LYS A 539 12.37 21.32 -10.25
N THR A 540 12.61 22.60 -9.97
CA THR A 540 13.40 23.05 -8.79
C THR A 540 12.58 23.13 -7.50
N PHE A 541 11.26 22.93 -7.59
CA PHE A 541 10.31 23.04 -6.48
C PHE A 541 9.49 21.75 -6.34
N TYR A 542 8.98 21.49 -5.14
CA TYR A 542 8.31 20.23 -4.82
C TYR A 542 7.07 20.44 -3.98
N ARG A 543 5.99 19.72 -4.33
CA ARG A 543 4.95 19.40 -3.37
C ARG A 543 5.31 18.13 -2.58
N SER A 544 5.92 17.16 -3.26
CA SER A 544 6.31 15.85 -2.74
C SER A 544 7.34 15.22 -3.69
N ASN A 545 8.18 14.30 -3.23
CA ASN A 545 9.19 13.67 -4.09
C ASN A 545 8.61 12.87 -5.28
N ASN A 546 7.31 12.53 -5.25
CA ASN A 546 6.65 11.69 -6.27
C ASN A 546 5.66 12.45 -7.17
N ASP A 547 5.57 13.78 -7.05
CA ASP A 547 4.65 14.57 -7.86
C ASP A 547 4.95 14.51 -9.37
N ASN A 548 6.16 14.09 -9.77
CA ASN A 548 6.52 13.76 -11.16
C ASN A 548 5.57 12.74 -11.80
N MET A 549 5.05 11.76 -11.05
CA MET A 549 4.15 10.75 -11.60
C MET A 549 2.79 11.31 -12.05
N ALA A 550 2.26 12.31 -11.33
CA ALA A 550 1.00 12.96 -11.74
C ALA A 550 1.19 13.95 -12.89
N LEU A 551 2.40 14.51 -13.02
CA LEU A 551 2.77 15.45 -14.07
C LEU A 551 3.33 14.74 -15.32
N MET A 552 3.58 13.43 -15.25
CA MET A 552 4.24 12.65 -16.32
C MET A 552 5.61 13.23 -16.69
N ILE A 553 6.35 13.69 -15.68
CA ILE A 553 7.70 14.22 -15.83
C ILE A 553 8.69 13.06 -15.78
N ARG A 554 9.52 12.93 -16.82
CA ARG A 554 10.62 11.94 -16.88
C ARG A 554 11.85 12.44 -16.13
N GLY A 555 11.76 12.45 -14.81
CA GLY A 555 12.71 13.14 -13.92
C GLY A 555 13.64 12.21 -13.13
N LEU A 556 14.41 12.83 -12.23
CA LEU A 556 15.31 12.17 -11.29
C LEU A 556 14.67 12.00 -9.92
N SER A 557 13.67 12.81 -9.59
CA SER A 557 13.04 12.82 -8.26
C SER A 557 12.04 11.68 -8.09
N GLY A 558 12.10 11.01 -6.94
CA GLY A 558 11.18 9.92 -6.60
C GLY A 558 11.37 9.37 -5.20
N SER A 559 10.34 8.74 -4.64
CA SER A 559 10.42 8.01 -3.36
C SER A 559 9.53 6.77 -3.36
N THR A 560 10.14 5.60 -3.20
CA THR A 560 9.42 4.35 -2.95
C THR A 560 10.27 3.39 -2.13
N SER A 561 9.59 2.49 -1.42
CA SER A 561 10.20 1.40 -0.64
C SER A 561 10.94 0.35 -1.48
N THR A 562 10.84 0.40 -2.81
CA THR A 562 11.48 -0.53 -3.74
C THR A 562 12.48 0.15 -4.67
N LEU A 563 12.98 1.35 -4.31
CA LEU A 563 13.99 2.06 -5.11
C LEU A 563 15.27 1.26 -5.28
N ASN A 564 15.93 1.48 -6.43
CA ASN A 564 17.20 0.84 -6.74
C ASN A 564 18.33 1.54 -5.97
N LYS A 565 18.97 0.78 -5.07
CA LYS A 565 20.03 1.28 -4.19
C LYS A 565 21.20 1.83 -5.01
N GLU A 566 21.56 1.18 -6.11
CA GLU A 566 22.67 1.61 -6.95
C GLU A 566 22.36 2.91 -7.67
N THR A 567 21.14 3.09 -8.18
CA THR A 567 20.71 4.36 -8.76
C THR A 567 20.70 5.49 -7.71
N ILE A 568 20.30 5.20 -6.46
CA ILE A 568 20.34 6.19 -5.36
C ILE A 568 21.78 6.63 -5.10
N ARG A 569 22.71 5.68 -4.99
CA ARG A 569 24.13 5.97 -4.78
C ARG A 569 24.72 6.74 -5.93
N PHE A 570 24.46 6.32 -7.18
CA PHE A 570 24.92 7.04 -8.36
C PHE A 570 24.51 8.51 -8.33
N LEU A 571 23.21 8.80 -8.12
CA LEU A 571 22.76 10.20 -8.01
C LEU A 571 23.42 10.93 -6.83
N ASN A 572 23.69 10.25 -5.72
CA ASN A 572 24.43 10.84 -4.59
C ASN A 572 25.87 11.21 -4.96
N SER A 573 26.57 10.30 -5.62
CA SER A 573 27.95 10.51 -6.10
C SER A 573 28.03 11.60 -7.17
N MET A 574 26.98 11.81 -7.95
CA MET A 574 26.87 12.94 -8.89
C MET A 574 26.55 14.27 -8.20
N GLY A 575 26.35 14.28 -6.88
CA GLY A 575 26.12 15.49 -6.07
C GLY A 575 24.64 15.81 -5.80
N TYR A 576 23.70 14.94 -6.17
CA TYR A 576 22.27 15.13 -5.91
C TYR A 576 21.85 14.66 -4.51
N ALA A 577 20.83 15.30 -3.94
CA ALA A 577 20.22 14.89 -2.68
C ALA A 577 19.51 13.54 -2.82
N SER A 578 20.00 12.52 -2.13
CA SER A 578 19.55 11.14 -2.35
C SER A 578 19.95 10.22 -1.19
N LYS A 579 18.98 9.49 -0.61
CA LYS A 579 19.23 8.60 0.54
C LYS A 579 18.16 7.53 0.69
N ALA A 580 18.59 6.31 1.02
CA ALA A 580 17.78 5.17 1.46
C ALA A 580 16.64 4.75 0.51
N HIS A 581 15.59 5.56 0.39
CA HIS A 581 14.36 5.29 -0.35
C HIS A 581 13.78 6.56 -1.00
N TRP A 582 14.62 7.56 -1.27
CA TRP A 582 14.23 8.75 -2.01
C TRP A 582 15.41 9.42 -2.71
N THR A 583 15.07 10.17 -3.74
CA THR A 583 15.95 11.09 -4.49
C THR A 583 15.20 12.36 -4.81
N LYS A 584 15.94 13.47 -4.88
CA LYS A 584 15.44 14.77 -5.29
C LYS A 584 16.44 15.40 -6.24
N TYR A 585 15.91 16.11 -7.23
CA TYR A 585 16.67 17.03 -8.05
C TYR A 585 17.03 18.29 -7.23
N LEU A 586 18.01 18.12 -6.36
CA LEU A 586 18.65 19.17 -5.55
C LEU A 586 20.15 18.89 -5.59
N GLY A 587 20.95 19.86 -6.02
CA GLY A 587 22.36 19.63 -6.35
C GLY A 587 22.63 19.50 -7.84
N ASN A 588 21.67 19.97 -8.65
CA ASN A 588 21.81 20.09 -10.09
C ASN A 588 22.92 21.07 -10.47
N ASN A 589 23.49 20.82 -11.66
CA ASN A 589 24.52 21.63 -12.30
C ASN A 589 24.47 21.31 -13.82
N PRO A 590 24.96 22.22 -14.68
CA PRO A 590 24.85 22.05 -16.14
C PRO A 590 25.54 20.80 -16.67
N VAL A 591 26.60 20.29 -16.02
CA VAL A 591 27.27 19.04 -16.41
C VAL A 591 26.36 17.84 -16.22
N THR A 592 25.87 17.62 -14.99
CA THR A 592 25.03 16.45 -14.69
C THR A 592 23.69 16.50 -15.40
N ASP A 593 23.12 17.68 -15.56
CA ASP A 593 21.86 17.87 -16.26
C ASP A 593 22.01 17.54 -17.75
N SER A 594 23.14 17.91 -18.36
CA SER A 594 23.45 17.58 -19.76
C SER A 594 23.75 16.10 -19.97
N LEU A 595 24.59 15.50 -19.11
CA LEU A 595 24.94 14.07 -19.19
C LEU A 595 23.73 13.14 -19.00
N LEU A 596 22.79 13.52 -18.13
CA LEU A 596 21.57 12.73 -17.87
C LEU A 596 20.42 13.06 -18.83
N GLY A 597 20.60 14.02 -19.74
CA GLY A 597 19.62 14.38 -20.77
C GLY A 597 18.42 15.19 -20.24
N ILE A 598 18.61 15.96 -19.17
CA ILE A 598 17.61 16.92 -18.69
C ILE A 598 17.57 18.11 -19.65
N LYS A 599 16.63 18.03 -20.59
CA LYS A 599 16.42 19.01 -21.65
C LYS A 599 15.59 20.20 -21.18
N TYR A 600 14.62 19.97 -20.28
CA TYR A 600 13.75 21.01 -19.77
C TYR A 600 13.78 21.11 -18.25
N LEU A 601 13.83 22.33 -17.74
CA LEU A 601 13.81 22.61 -16.31
C LEU A 601 12.77 23.68 -15.98
N ILE A 602 11.86 23.38 -15.05
CA ILE A 602 10.84 24.33 -14.59
C ILE A 602 11.27 24.91 -13.23
N SER A 603 11.35 26.23 -13.14
CA SER A 603 11.77 26.92 -11.92
C SER A 603 10.82 28.06 -11.53
N GLU A 604 10.66 28.24 -10.21
CA GLU A 604 10.02 29.43 -9.61
C GLU A 604 10.98 30.62 -9.56
N ASP A 605 12.28 30.33 -9.46
CA ASP A 605 13.35 31.32 -9.42
C ASP A 605 14.00 31.48 -10.80
N GLU A 606 14.57 32.66 -11.05
CA GLU A 606 15.37 32.93 -12.24
C GLU A 606 16.61 32.02 -12.23
N LEU A 607 16.76 31.20 -13.27
CA LEU A 607 17.98 30.43 -13.51
C LEU A 607 18.84 31.25 -14.46
N TYR A 608 20.12 31.41 -14.12
CA TYR A 608 21.01 32.30 -14.85
C TYR A 608 21.24 31.84 -16.30
N ALA A 609 21.30 32.82 -17.20
CA ALA A 609 21.09 32.67 -18.65
C ALA A 609 22.28 32.15 -19.48
N ASN A 610 23.43 31.83 -18.88
CA ASN A 610 24.61 31.44 -19.69
C ASN A 610 24.59 29.95 -20.11
N TYR A 611 23.78 29.11 -19.46
CA TYR A 611 23.72 27.66 -19.72
C TYR A 611 22.36 27.21 -20.26
N TYR A 612 21.30 27.95 -19.94
CA TYR A 612 19.93 27.57 -20.25
C TYR A 612 19.19 28.71 -20.96
N ASP A 613 18.49 28.36 -22.03
CA ASP A 613 17.66 29.29 -22.78
C ASP A 613 16.26 29.35 -22.18
N VAL A 614 15.66 30.54 -22.11
CA VAL A 614 14.25 30.66 -21.71
C VAL A 614 13.36 30.06 -22.80
N PHE A 615 12.68 28.96 -22.48
CA PHE A 615 11.74 28.30 -23.39
C PHE A 615 10.35 28.96 -23.35
N ALA A 616 9.81 29.12 -22.15
CA ALA A 616 8.51 29.75 -21.93
C ALA A 616 8.35 30.19 -20.47
N THR A 617 7.64 31.30 -20.24
CA THR A 617 7.17 31.70 -18.92
C THR A 617 5.65 31.58 -18.87
N ASP A 618 5.13 31.08 -17.77
CA ASP A 618 3.68 30.94 -17.59
C ASP A 618 2.98 32.32 -17.57
N PRO A 619 1.67 32.39 -17.87
CA PRO A 619 0.96 33.67 -17.93
C PRO A 619 0.96 34.47 -16.62
N ALA A 620 1.12 33.81 -15.47
CA ALA A 620 1.18 34.49 -14.17
C ALA A 620 2.60 34.99 -13.82
N GLY A 621 3.62 34.61 -14.59
CA GLY A 621 5.02 34.97 -14.33
C GLY A 621 5.62 34.30 -13.09
N LYS A 622 5.02 33.20 -12.62
CA LYS A 622 5.45 32.43 -11.45
C LYS A 622 6.43 31.32 -11.81
N TYR A 623 6.27 30.69 -12.98
CA TYR A 623 7.05 29.55 -13.43
C TYR A 623 7.70 29.86 -14.78
N THR A 624 9.01 29.70 -14.84
CA THR A 624 9.76 29.76 -16.11
C THR A 624 10.30 28.38 -16.44
N THR A 625 10.04 27.94 -17.66
CA THR A 625 10.62 26.75 -18.27
C THR A 625 11.86 27.16 -19.04
N TYR A 626 12.95 26.47 -18.77
CA TYR A 626 14.24 26.64 -19.41
C TYR A 626 14.56 25.42 -20.28
N LEU A 627 15.27 25.66 -21.38
CA LEU A 627 15.80 24.67 -22.31
C LEU A 627 17.31 24.55 -22.08
N ASN A 628 17.79 23.33 -21.92
CA ASN A 628 19.22 23.01 -21.94
C ASN A 628 19.64 22.67 -23.38
N PRO A 629 20.42 23.54 -24.07
CA PRO A 629 20.89 23.27 -25.43
C PRO A 629 21.96 22.17 -25.47
N TYR A 630 22.55 21.82 -24.33
CA TYR A 630 23.62 20.82 -24.19
C TYR A 630 23.12 19.44 -23.74
N ALA A 631 21.80 19.26 -23.56
CA ALA A 631 21.23 18.00 -23.13
C ALA A 631 21.53 16.86 -24.13
N LEU A 632 22.24 15.84 -23.69
CA LEU A 632 22.52 14.65 -24.48
C LEU A 632 21.28 13.76 -24.59
N SER A 633 21.23 12.96 -25.65
CA SER A 633 20.21 11.94 -25.90
C SER A 633 20.28 10.81 -24.86
N LEU A 634 19.34 9.87 -24.95
CA LEU A 634 19.27 8.70 -24.08
C LEU A 634 20.57 7.89 -24.09
N GLY A 635 21.31 7.85 -25.20
CA GLY A 635 22.62 7.23 -25.27
C GLY A 635 23.58 7.90 -26.26
N TYR A 636 24.87 7.79 -25.97
CA TYR A 636 25.96 8.44 -26.69
C TYR A 636 27.28 7.65 -26.52
N GLY A 637 28.20 7.80 -27.46
CA GLY A 637 29.49 7.11 -27.46
C GLY A 637 30.45 7.64 -26.38
N VAL A 638 31.17 6.73 -25.72
CA VAL A 638 32.16 7.03 -24.67
C VAL A 638 33.41 6.15 -24.82
N SER A 639 34.53 6.51 -24.19
CA SER A 639 35.74 5.67 -24.14
C SER A 639 35.52 4.42 -23.29
N ASP A 640 36.30 3.39 -23.59
CA ASP A 640 36.33 2.15 -22.82
C ASP A 640 36.84 2.38 -21.38
N ASP A 641 37.64 3.43 -21.17
CA ASP A 641 38.18 3.81 -19.85
C ASP A 641 37.07 4.07 -18.82
N LEU A 642 35.85 4.38 -19.27
CA LEU A 642 34.68 4.53 -18.40
C LEU A 642 34.28 3.23 -17.70
N LEU A 643 34.55 2.07 -18.30
CA LEU A 643 34.25 0.77 -17.68
C LEU A 643 35.19 0.46 -16.52
N ASP A 644 36.40 1.02 -16.54
CA ASP A 644 37.39 0.90 -15.49
C ASP A 644 37.23 1.99 -14.41
N PHE A 645 36.35 2.98 -14.63
CA PHE A 645 36.04 4.01 -13.64
C PHE A 645 35.14 3.46 -12.53
N GLU A 646 35.74 3.12 -11.39
CA GLU A 646 35.02 2.64 -10.22
C GLU A 646 34.28 3.77 -9.48
N LEU A 647 32.96 3.62 -9.32
CA LEU A 647 32.09 4.51 -8.54
C LEU A 647 31.62 3.83 -7.25
N GLY A 648 31.38 4.62 -6.23
CA GLY A 648 31.36 4.15 -4.85
C GLY A 648 30.38 3.16 -4.30
N PHE A 649 30.92 2.08 -3.71
CA PHE A 649 30.19 1.08 -2.93
C PHE A 649 30.62 1.03 -1.45
N VAL A 650 30.11 1.96 -0.62
CA VAL A 650 30.13 1.72 0.84
C VAL A 650 28.84 1.00 1.29
N GLU A 651 29.05 0.16 2.30
CA GLU A 651 28.08 -0.61 3.06
C GLU A 651 27.05 0.28 3.78
N GLU A 652 25.94 -0.32 4.20
CA GLU A 652 25.09 0.33 5.21
C GLU A 652 25.94 0.61 6.45
N ILE A 653 25.73 1.75 7.10
CA ILE A 653 26.07 1.89 8.51
C ILE A 653 25.36 0.73 9.20
N GLU A 654 26.09 -0.33 9.56
CA GLU A 654 25.60 -1.28 10.56
C GLU A 654 25.20 -0.44 11.76
N ASP A 655 23.94 -0.55 12.18
CA ASP A 655 23.54 -0.11 13.50
C ASP A 655 24.54 -0.72 14.49
N GLU A 656 25.36 0.11 15.14
CA GLU A 656 26.33 -0.32 16.16
C GLU A 656 25.68 -1.35 17.09
N LYS A 657 26.08 -2.62 16.98
CA LYS A 657 25.87 -3.59 18.06
C LYS A 657 26.98 -4.62 18.16
N GLU A 658 27.69 -4.44 19.28
CA GLU A 658 27.98 -5.48 20.26
C GLU A 658 28.87 -6.62 19.74
N GLU A 659 30.19 -6.42 19.89
CA GLU A 659 31.05 -7.47 20.40
C GLU A 659 30.38 -8.07 21.63
N ASP A 660 29.82 -9.27 21.51
CA ASP A 660 29.93 -10.34 22.50
C ASP A 660 29.22 -11.63 22.02
N ASP A 661 29.87 -12.74 22.35
CA ASP A 661 29.39 -14.12 22.41
C ASP A 661 29.35 -14.96 21.10
N GLU A 662 30.54 -15.39 20.69
CA GLU A 662 30.76 -16.67 20.01
C GLU A 662 30.53 -17.85 20.96
N GLU A 663 29.28 -18.17 21.32
CA GLU A 663 28.93 -19.53 21.74
C GLU A 663 27.41 -19.78 21.57
N GLU A 664 27.06 -21.00 21.15
CA GLU A 664 25.70 -21.49 20.82
C GLU A 664 25.11 -21.14 19.42
N LYS A 665 25.71 -21.71 18.36
CA LYS A 665 25.05 -21.97 17.07
C LYS A 665 24.99 -23.48 16.78
N LYS A 666 23.88 -24.16 17.13
CA LYS A 666 23.64 -25.54 16.62
C LYS A 666 22.21 -25.92 16.19
N ASP A 667 21.17 -25.16 16.52
CA ASP A 667 19.79 -25.67 16.32
C ASP A 667 19.00 -25.06 15.12
N GLY A 668 19.61 -24.22 14.28
CA GLY A 668 18.91 -23.51 13.17
C GLY A 668 19.46 -23.72 11.74
N GLU A 669 20.57 -24.43 11.58
CA GLU A 669 21.37 -24.44 10.35
C GLU A 669 20.66 -25.13 9.17
N GLY A 670 19.88 -26.18 9.42
CA GLY A 670 19.19 -26.95 8.37
C GLY A 670 18.08 -26.17 7.65
N ILE A 671 17.29 -25.37 8.38
CA ILE A 671 16.20 -24.56 7.79
C ILE A 671 16.80 -23.38 7.02
N LYS A 672 17.83 -22.74 7.59
CA LYS A 672 18.55 -21.64 6.93
C LYS A 672 19.17 -22.09 5.61
N ASN A 673 19.83 -23.24 5.59
CA ASN A 673 20.44 -23.80 4.38
C ASN A 673 19.39 -24.16 3.32
N ALA A 674 18.23 -24.71 3.72
CA ALA A 674 17.13 -25.00 2.81
C ALA A 674 16.52 -23.73 2.18
N ILE A 675 16.32 -22.67 2.98
CA ILE A 675 15.83 -21.37 2.50
C ILE A 675 16.82 -20.76 1.52
N ASN A 676 18.12 -20.75 1.86
CA ASN A 676 19.16 -20.19 1.00
C ASN A 676 19.29 -20.94 -0.33
N SER A 677 19.21 -22.28 -0.31
CA SER A 677 19.23 -23.08 -1.53
C SER A 677 18.01 -22.81 -2.42
N LEU A 678 16.81 -22.68 -1.84
CA LEU A 678 15.61 -22.32 -2.58
C LEU A 678 15.71 -20.91 -3.17
N LYS A 679 16.20 -19.95 -2.37
CA LYS A 679 16.44 -18.57 -2.80
C LYS A 679 17.41 -18.51 -3.98
N GLY A 680 18.54 -19.23 -3.91
CA GLY A 680 19.51 -19.31 -5.00
C GLY A 680 18.90 -19.88 -6.29
N THR A 681 18.12 -20.96 -6.16
CA THR A 681 17.42 -21.58 -7.30
C THR A 681 16.41 -20.61 -7.95
N ILE A 682 15.64 -19.91 -7.11
CA ILE A 682 14.64 -18.91 -7.56
C ILE A 682 15.33 -17.73 -8.26
N ASN A 683 16.44 -17.24 -7.70
CA ASN A 683 17.23 -16.16 -8.28
C ASN A 683 17.83 -16.54 -9.64
N GLU A 684 18.35 -17.76 -9.78
CA GLU A 684 18.85 -18.29 -11.05
C GLU A 684 17.74 -18.33 -12.12
N TRP A 685 16.55 -18.84 -11.78
CA TRP A 685 15.42 -18.88 -12.70
C TRP A 685 14.93 -17.48 -13.13
N MET A 686 15.05 -16.49 -12.26
CA MET A 686 14.63 -15.11 -12.55
C MET A 686 15.76 -14.21 -13.06
N ASN A 687 16.97 -14.73 -13.20
CA ASN A 687 18.16 -13.97 -13.59
C ASN A 687 18.41 -12.77 -12.65
N ILE A 688 18.29 -12.99 -11.34
CA ILE A 688 18.55 -11.99 -10.32
C ILE A 688 19.98 -12.19 -9.81
N GLU A 689 20.84 -11.21 -10.05
CA GLU A 689 22.17 -11.19 -9.44
C GLU A 689 22.04 -10.91 -7.95
N GLU A 690 22.57 -11.79 -7.10
CA GLU A 690 22.71 -11.46 -5.68
C GLU A 690 23.79 -10.39 -5.54
N ASN A 691 23.40 -9.22 -5.04
CA ASN A 691 24.32 -8.14 -4.69
C ASN A 691 25.25 -8.62 -3.56
N ASN A 692 26.35 -9.27 -3.92
CA ASN A 692 27.46 -9.49 -3.01
C ASN A 692 28.05 -8.12 -2.68
N ALA A 693 28.08 -7.76 -1.41
CA ALA A 693 28.72 -6.54 -0.92
C ALA A 693 30.19 -6.55 -1.36
N LYS A 694 30.49 -5.81 -2.44
CA LYS A 694 31.87 -5.49 -2.81
C LYS A 694 32.26 -4.24 -2.02
N VAL A 695 33.44 -4.31 -1.40
CA VAL A 695 34.07 -3.20 -0.67
C VAL A 695 34.62 -2.20 -1.68
N TYR A 696 34.35 -0.91 -1.47
CA TYR A 696 34.81 0.19 -2.31
C TYR A 696 35.98 0.98 -1.71
N VAL A 697 36.65 1.73 -2.59
CA VAL A 697 37.51 2.87 -2.28
C VAL A 697 37.07 4.04 -3.15
N ASP A 698 36.57 5.14 -2.57
CA ASP A 698 36.37 6.39 -3.32
C ASP A 698 37.68 7.10 -3.36
N ASP A 699 38.24 7.26 -4.55
CA ASP A 699 39.42 8.08 -4.71
C ASP A 699 39.10 9.58 -4.68
N TYR A 700 37.80 9.96 -4.74
CA TYR A 700 37.35 11.35 -4.79
C TYR A 700 36.58 11.77 -3.53
N GLU A 701 37.07 12.81 -2.87
CA GLU A 701 36.41 13.41 -1.71
C GLU A 701 35.33 14.43 -2.11
N ASN A 702 35.40 14.94 -3.35
CA ASN A 702 34.52 15.98 -3.84
C ASN A 702 33.79 15.55 -5.13
N PRO A 703 32.46 15.78 -5.25
CA PRO A 703 31.74 15.51 -6.49
C PRO A 703 32.25 16.29 -7.71
N PHE A 704 32.85 17.47 -7.57
CA PHE A 704 33.39 18.22 -8.70
C PHE A 704 34.62 17.55 -9.32
N GLU A 705 35.57 17.12 -8.49
CA GLU A 705 36.74 16.34 -8.93
C GLU A 705 36.30 15.04 -9.61
N ARG A 706 35.30 14.38 -9.02
CA ARG A 706 34.70 13.17 -9.57
C ARG A 706 34.08 13.43 -10.94
N LEU A 707 33.31 14.51 -11.11
CA LEU A 707 32.68 14.86 -12.39
C LEU A 707 33.74 15.18 -13.46
N ASN A 708 34.80 15.92 -13.12
CA ASN A 708 35.93 16.17 -14.02
C ASN A 708 36.58 14.85 -14.48
N ALA A 709 36.80 13.91 -13.55
CA ALA A 709 37.40 12.62 -13.87
C ALA A 709 36.47 11.71 -14.68
N ILE A 710 35.17 11.72 -14.39
CA ILE A 710 34.15 11.01 -15.21
C ILE A 710 34.19 11.53 -16.64
N LEU A 711 34.26 12.85 -16.85
CA LEU A 711 34.33 13.44 -18.20
C LEU A 711 35.62 13.05 -18.93
N ALA A 712 36.77 13.05 -18.24
CA ALA A 712 38.04 12.56 -18.80
C ALA A 712 37.94 11.09 -19.22
N ALA A 713 37.39 10.24 -18.35
CA ALA A 713 37.17 8.82 -18.65
C ALA A 713 36.16 8.60 -19.79
N MET A 714 35.11 9.41 -19.88
CA MET A 714 34.16 9.34 -21.00
C MET A 714 34.80 9.70 -22.35
N LEU A 715 35.78 10.61 -22.36
CA LEU A 715 36.46 11.05 -23.58
C LEU A 715 37.77 10.28 -23.87
N GLY A 716 38.25 9.49 -22.91
CA GLY A 716 39.51 8.75 -22.99
C GLY A 716 40.75 9.62 -22.93
N GLU A 717 40.67 10.71 -22.14
CA GLU A 717 41.78 11.63 -21.92
C GLU A 717 42.64 11.16 -20.74
N GLU A 718 43.97 11.13 -20.91
CA GLU A 718 44.90 10.77 -19.84
C GLU A 718 45.02 11.88 -18.77
N GLU A 719 44.74 13.14 -19.15
CA GLU A 719 44.79 14.29 -18.26
C GLU A 719 43.37 14.69 -17.79
N PRO A 720 43.20 15.14 -16.53
CA PRO A 720 41.90 15.59 -16.02
C PRO A 720 41.32 16.75 -16.83
N ILE A 721 40.04 16.65 -17.17
CA ILE A 721 39.29 17.74 -17.79
C ILE A 721 38.73 18.63 -16.67
N GLU A 722 39.31 19.82 -16.50
CA GLU A 722 38.92 20.75 -15.44
C GLU A 722 37.71 21.62 -15.81
N VAL A 723 36.52 21.00 -15.97
CA VAL A 723 35.27 21.77 -16.15
C VAL A 723 34.92 22.53 -14.88
N PHE A 724 35.03 21.88 -13.73
CA PHE A 724 34.94 22.54 -12.44
C PHE A 724 36.34 22.86 -11.95
N ILE A 725 36.58 24.13 -11.58
CA ILE A 725 37.88 24.62 -11.11
C ILE A 725 37.75 25.06 -9.65
N PRO A 726 38.64 24.60 -8.74
CA PRO A 726 38.55 24.92 -7.32
C PRO A 726 38.90 26.39 -7.05
N ILE A 727 38.22 26.97 -6.06
CA ILE A 727 38.46 28.32 -5.56
C ILE A 727 38.93 28.24 -4.12
N SER A 728 40.10 28.80 -3.87
CA SER A 728 40.62 28.94 -2.51
C SER A 728 39.71 29.79 -1.64
N SER A 729 39.64 29.45 -0.35
CA SER A 729 38.89 30.22 0.62
C SER A 729 39.63 30.32 1.96
N SER A 730 39.41 31.41 2.67
CA SER A 730 39.92 31.61 4.03
C SER A 730 38.81 31.43 5.07
N ILE A 731 39.11 30.69 6.12
CA ILE A 731 38.16 30.37 7.18
C ILE A 731 38.42 31.24 8.40
N THR A 732 37.38 31.93 8.88
CA THR A 732 37.33 32.54 10.20
C THR A 732 36.21 31.91 11.03
N THR A 733 36.37 31.90 12.35
CA THR A 733 35.41 31.30 13.27
C THR A 733 34.76 32.36 14.15
N THR A 734 33.50 32.17 14.48
CA THR A 734 32.78 32.97 15.48
C THR A 734 32.18 32.03 16.51
N ASN A 735 32.56 32.18 17.78
CA ASN A 735 32.00 31.39 18.89
C ASN A 735 32.17 29.86 18.74
N VAL A 736 33.18 29.41 17.97
CA VAL A 736 33.54 27.99 17.80
C VAL A 736 35.05 27.80 17.97
N SER A 737 35.45 26.69 18.57
CA SER A 737 36.85 26.21 18.64
C SER A 737 37.13 25.21 17.52
N LYS A 738 38.31 25.31 16.91
CA LYS A 738 38.79 24.40 15.86
C LYS A 738 39.60 23.26 16.48
N GLN A 739 39.34 22.02 16.07
CA GLN A 739 40.08 20.82 16.49
C GLN A 739 40.36 19.94 15.27
N ASN A 740 41.54 19.31 15.22
CA ASN A 740 41.88 18.35 14.17
C ASN A 740 41.68 16.92 14.69
N TYR A 741 41.14 16.05 13.85
CA TYR A 741 40.83 14.64 14.16
C TYR A 741 41.70 13.68 13.34
N ALA A 742 41.78 12.42 13.78
CA ALA A 742 42.70 11.42 13.24
C ALA A 742 42.46 11.04 11.76
N GLN A 743 41.24 11.24 11.23
CA GLN A 743 40.85 10.93 9.85
C GLN A 743 40.99 12.13 8.90
N ASN A 744 41.98 13.00 9.13
CA ASN A 744 42.16 14.25 8.36
C ASN A 744 40.93 15.18 8.39
N GLU A 745 40.06 15.08 9.40
CA GLU A 745 38.92 15.98 9.54
C GLU A 745 39.24 17.16 10.48
N VAL A 746 38.64 18.30 10.15
CA VAL A 746 38.64 19.52 10.97
C VAL A 746 37.25 19.69 11.59
N GLY A 747 37.17 19.53 12.90
CA GLY A 747 35.95 19.76 13.68
C GLY A 747 35.85 21.17 14.23
N TYR A 748 34.64 21.70 14.22
CA TYR A 748 34.27 23.02 14.72
C TYR A 748 33.23 22.86 15.82
N LYS A 749 33.61 23.20 17.05
CA LYS A 749 32.82 22.96 18.25
C LYS A 749 32.34 24.27 18.89
N PRO A 750 31.06 24.43 19.24
CA PRO A 750 30.60 25.60 19.99
C PRO A 750 31.41 25.81 21.29
N THR A 751 31.80 27.04 21.58
CA THR A 751 32.64 27.35 22.76
C THR A 751 31.93 27.13 24.10
N SER A 752 30.59 27.14 24.10
CA SER A 752 29.73 26.78 25.24
C SER A 752 28.34 26.37 24.75
N THR A 753 27.53 25.77 25.63
CA THR A 753 26.16 25.32 25.31
C THR A 753 25.17 26.45 25.04
N ASP A 754 25.42 27.66 25.55
CA ASP A 754 24.50 28.80 25.48
C ASP A 754 24.95 29.92 24.52
N VAL A 755 25.96 29.64 23.68
CA VAL A 755 26.53 30.67 22.81
C VAL A 755 25.62 31.00 21.64
N LYS A 756 25.44 32.29 21.34
CA LYS A 756 24.61 32.73 20.21
C LYS A 756 25.37 32.64 18.89
N ASN A 757 24.72 32.06 17.88
CA ASN A 757 25.19 31.98 16.49
C ASN A 757 26.62 31.42 16.34
N PRO A 758 26.96 30.25 16.92
CA PRO A 758 28.23 29.59 16.66
C PRO A 758 28.33 29.27 15.16
N GLY A 759 29.44 29.62 14.53
CA GLY A 759 29.54 29.47 13.08
C GLY A 759 30.94 29.61 12.50
N ILE A 760 31.06 29.10 11.28
CA ILE A 760 32.21 29.18 10.41
C ILE A 760 31.90 30.22 9.34
N THR A 761 32.84 31.11 9.04
CA THR A 761 32.72 32.09 7.96
C THR A 761 33.83 31.82 6.96
N MET A 762 33.44 31.47 5.75
CA MET A 762 34.33 31.20 4.62
C MET A 762 34.30 32.42 3.70
N LYS A 763 35.47 33.02 3.48
CA LYS A 763 35.66 34.09 2.50
C LYS A 763 36.31 33.49 1.27
N VAL A 764 35.59 33.53 0.16
CA VAL A 764 36.05 33.00 -1.12
C VAL A 764 37.00 34.01 -1.75
N ASP A 765 38.08 33.54 -2.36
CA ASP A 765 39.01 34.41 -3.09
C ASP A 765 38.34 35.01 -4.35
N PRO A 766 38.77 36.20 -4.80
CA PRO A 766 38.16 36.86 -5.96
C PRO A 766 38.24 35.99 -7.23
N LEU A 767 37.14 35.95 -7.98
CA LEU A 767 37.04 35.17 -9.21
C LEU A 767 37.92 35.73 -10.33
N PRO A 768 38.53 34.86 -11.16
CA PRO A 768 39.29 35.29 -12.35
C PRO A 768 38.38 35.86 -13.45
N GLU A 769 37.12 35.42 -13.52
CA GLU A 769 36.10 35.80 -14.50
C GLU A 769 34.68 35.66 -13.93
N SER A 770 33.67 36.18 -14.62
CA SER A 770 32.28 36.04 -14.18
C SER A 770 31.80 34.60 -14.44
N ALA A 771 31.47 33.87 -13.38
CA ALA A 771 31.07 32.47 -13.44
C ALA A 771 30.09 32.11 -12.31
N GLU A 772 29.35 31.01 -12.47
CA GLU A 772 28.55 30.44 -11.38
C GLU A 772 29.46 29.73 -10.39
N ILE A 773 29.25 30.03 -9.10
CA ILE A 773 30.00 29.40 -8.01
C ILE A 773 29.13 28.33 -7.36
N PHE A 774 29.75 27.19 -7.08
CA PHE A 774 29.16 26.10 -6.35
C PHE A 774 29.87 25.87 -5.02
N PHE A 775 29.13 25.31 -4.06
CA PHE A 775 29.60 24.95 -2.73
C PHE A 775 29.31 23.48 -2.43
N TYR A 776 30.31 22.80 -1.88
CA TYR A 776 30.18 21.47 -1.28
C TYR A 776 31.23 21.33 -0.16
N ALA A 777 30.83 20.83 1.00
CA ALA A 777 31.76 20.58 2.11
C ALA A 777 31.85 19.08 2.40
N PRO A 778 32.95 18.40 2.00
CA PRO A 778 33.16 16.98 2.27
C PRO A 778 33.26 16.68 3.77
N THR A 779 32.62 15.60 4.21
CA THR A 779 32.72 15.10 5.59
C THR A 779 32.21 13.66 5.69
N ASP A 780 32.83 12.87 6.56
CA ASP A 780 32.36 11.53 6.93
C ASP A 780 31.30 11.58 8.05
N TYR A 781 31.14 12.73 8.72
CA TYR A 781 30.20 12.95 9.81
C TYR A 781 29.23 14.10 9.48
N PRO A 782 28.28 13.88 8.56
CA PRO A 782 27.34 14.92 8.14
C PRO A 782 26.51 15.44 9.32
N ARG A 783 26.51 16.77 9.47
CA ARG A 783 25.81 17.51 10.54
C ARG A 783 25.13 18.74 9.96
N GLU A 784 23.88 18.99 10.37
CA GLU A 784 23.10 20.10 9.83
C GLU A 784 23.68 21.47 10.21
N VAL A 785 23.86 22.32 9.22
CA VAL A 785 24.22 23.74 9.37
C VAL A 785 23.27 24.62 8.57
N LYS A 786 23.06 25.86 9.03
CA LYS A 786 22.35 26.90 8.26
C LYS A 786 23.34 27.70 7.44
N LEU A 787 23.02 27.94 6.18
CA LEU A 787 23.85 28.67 5.24
C LEU A 787 23.33 30.10 5.04
N SER A 788 24.23 31.07 5.03
CA SER A 788 23.90 32.44 4.64
C SER A 788 25.00 33.02 3.78
N LEU A 789 24.62 33.55 2.61
CA LEU A 789 25.54 34.12 1.63
C LEU A 789 25.53 35.65 1.72
N THR A 790 26.70 36.27 1.61
CA THR A 790 26.86 37.72 1.42
C THR A 790 27.79 37.96 0.25
N VAL A 791 27.36 38.79 -0.71
CA VAL A 791 28.15 39.20 -1.88
C VAL A 791 28.45 40.69 -1.75
N ASP A 792 29.71 41.09 -1.90
CA ASP A 792 30.18 42.50 -1.94
C ASP A 792 29.68 43.38 -0.78
N ALA A 793 29.58 42.80 0.42
CA ALA A 793 29.02 43.43 1.62
C ALA A 793 27.57 43.93 1.48
N GLY A 794 26.83 43.35 0.53
CA GLY A 794 25.41 43.59 0.29
C GLY A 794 24.49 42.87 1.29
N LYS A 795 23.28 42.56 0.82
CA LYS A 795 22.24 41.88 1.63
C LYS A 795 22.67 40.44 1.94
N VAL A 796 22.45 40.01 3.18
CA VAL A 796 22.58 38.61 3.57
C VAL A 796 21.40 37.81 3.01
N THR A 797 21.70 36.81 2.19
CA THR A 797 20.73 35.87 1.62
C THR A 797 20.73 34.58 2.43
N ASP A 798 19.55 34.11 2.83
CA ASP A 798 19.38 32.79 3.45
C ASP A 798 19.40 31.72 2.36
N MET A 799 20.31 30.76 2.49
CA MET A 799 20.49 29.66 1.53
C MET A 799 19.92 28.34 2.07
N GLY A 800 19.21 28.38 3.21
CA GLY A 800 18.63 27.21 3.84
C GLY A 800 19.64 26.40 4.65
N THR A 801 19.53 25.07 4.60
CA THR A 801 20.39 24.15 5.36
C THR A 801 21.24 23.26 4.45
N PHE A 802 22.41 22.87 4.95
CA PHE A 802 23.29 21.86 4.37
C PHE A 802 23.43 20.69 5.35
N ASN A 803 23.42 19.44 4.85
CA ASN A 803 23.40 18.22 5.66
C ASN A 803 22.22 18.12 6.67
N GLY A 804 21.08 18.72 6.34
CA GLY A 804 19.87 18.73 7.18
C GLY A 804 18.90 17.57 6.91
N ASN A 805 17.63 17.90 6.65
CA ASN A 805 16.62 16.92 6.19
C ASN A 805 16.94 16.31 4.80
N ASP A 806 17.99 16.78 4.13
CA ASP A 806 18.54 16.27 2.87
C ASP A 806 19.99 15.78 3.08
N THR A 807 20.57 15.07 2.12
CA THR A 807 21.99 14.66 2.16
C THR A 807 22.94 15.80 1.82
N ALA A 808 24.25 15.56 1.98
CA ALA A 808 25.25 16.36 1.30
C ALA A 808 24.90 16.43 -0.19
N ARG A 809 24.93 17.63 -0.74
CA ARG A 809 24.57 17.94 -2.12
C ARG A 809 25.33 19.15 -2.60
N ILE A 810 25.51 19.28 -3.90
CA ILE A 810 26.01 20.52 -4.49
C ILE A 810 25.01 21.66 -4.20
N ILE A 811 25.51 22.85 -3.90
CA ILE A 811 24.70 24.06 -3.76
C ILE A 811 25.26 25.12 -4.72
N SER A 812 24.44 25.56 -5.67
CA SER A 812 24.74 26.78 -6.42
C SER A 812 24.63 28.00 -5.50
N LEU A 813 25.64 28.87 -5.56
CA LEU A 813 25.67 30.20 -4.95
C LEU A 813 25.29 31.29 -5.97
N GLY A 814 24.87 30.89 -7.18
CA GLY A 814 24.48 31.75 -8.28
C GLY A 814 25.65 32.31 -9.08
N MET A 815 25.31 32.95 -10.19
CA MET A 815 26.26 33.67 -11.06
C MET A 815 26.88 34.85 -10.31
N GLN A 816 28.20 34.98 -10.39
CA GLN A 816 28.95 36.06 -9.77
C GLN A 816 29.78 36.80 -10.81
N GLU A 817 29.91 38.11 -10.62
CA GLU A 817 30.78 38.90 -11.48
C GLU A 817 32.24 38.68 -11.11
N LYS A 818 33.13 38.89 -12.10
CA LYS A 818 34.57 38.94 -11.87
C LYS A 818 34.90 39.85 -10.69
N ASP A 819 35.86 39.42 -9.86
CA ASP A 819 36.33 40.12 -8.66
C ASP A 819 35.31 40.28 -7.51
N SER A 820 34.09 39.71 -7.60
CA SER A 820 33.11 39.74 -6.50
C SER A 820 33.64 39.06 -5.22
N LYS A 821 33.32 39.66 -4.07
CA LYS A 821 33.75 39.17 -2.75
C LYS A 821 32.63 38.39 -2.09
N LEU A 822 32.75 37.07 -2.11
CA LEU A 822 31.77 36.17 -1.50
C LEU A 822 32.16 35.80 -0.07
N THR A 823 31.17 35.82 0.82
CA THR A 823 31.28 35.32 2.18
C THR A 823 30.13 34.38 2.47
N LEU A 824 30.44 33.09 2.66
CA LEU A 824 29.48 32.07 3.06
C LEU A 824 29.62 31.81 4.57
N LYS A 825 28.52 31.94 5.31
CA LYS A 825 28.47 31.66 6.74
C LYS A 825 27.71 30.36 7.00
N LEU A 826 28.36 29.42 7.66
CA LEU A 826 27.79 28.17 8.18
C LEU A 826 27.49 28.36 9.66
N THR A 827 26.22 28.44 10.03
CA THR A 827 25.80 28.55 11.43
C THR A 827 25.43 27.17 11.97
N LEU A 828 26.10 26.73 13.04
CA LEU A 828 25.90 25.43 13.66
C LEU A 828 24.54 25.38 14.37
N THR A 829 23.89 24.22 14.29
CA THR A 829 22.57 23.95 14.89
C THR A 829 22.68 23.43 16.35
N GLY A 830 23.85 23.57 16.98
CA GLY A 830 24.12 23.16 18.37
C GLY A 830 24.96 21.89 18.53
N LYS A 831 25.39 21.27 17.42
CA LYS A 831 26.34 20.15 17.39
C LYS A 831 27.65 20.57 16.72
N ASP A 832 28.71 19.83 17.00
CA ASP A 832 30.00 19.96 16.32
C ASP A 832 29.79 19.72 14.80
N TYR A 833 30.50 20.47 13.96
CA TYR A 833 30.47 20.33 12.50
C TYR A 833 31.86 19.97 11.98
N TYR A 834 31.92 19.12 10.96
CA TYR A 834 33.17 18.51 10.48
C TYR A 834 33.33 18.80 8.99
N ILE A 835 34.57 19.06 8.58
CA ILE A 835 34.97 19.25 7.18
C ILE A 835 36.28 18.51 6.97
N LYS A 836 36.42 17.74 5.88
CA LYS A 836 37.71 17.14 5.53
C LYS A 836 38.77 18.21 5.26
N GLY A 837 39.91 18.04 5.92
CA GLY A 837 41.04 18.95 5.84
C GLY A 837 41.76 18.82 4.51
N GLY A 838 42.10 19.97 3.90
CA GLY A 838 42.80 20.00 2.61
C GLY A 838 41.88 19.92 1.39
N SER A 839 40.57 19.76 1.57
CA SER A 839 39.60 19.76 0.46
C SER A 839 39.08 21.16 0.14
N ASP A 840 38.97 21.48 -1.15
CA ASP A 840 38.36 22.71 -1.63
C ASP A 840 36.84 22.65 -1.54
N CYS A 841 36.23 23.67 -0.92
CA CYS A 841 34.79 23.72 -0.70
C CYS A 841 34.03 24.54 -1.75
N PHE A 842 34.74 25.33 -2.56
CA PHE A 842 34.16 26.25 -3.55
C PHE A 842 34.74 25.97 -4.92
N TRP A 843 33.89 25.98 -5.93
CA TRP A 843 34.23 25.63 -7.30
C TRP A 843 33.48 26.56 -8.26
N TYR A 844 34.08 26.93 -9.38
CA TYR A 844 33.35 27.56 -10.50
C TYR A 844 33.41 26.68 -11.73
N ILE A 845 32.51 26.92 -12.68
CA ILE A 845 32.50 26.22 -13.97
C ILE A 845 33.20 27.05 -15.04
N ASP A 846 34.17 26.44 -15.74
CA ASP A 846 34.73 26.98 -16.98
C ASP A 846 33.80 26.63 -18.13
N MET A 847 33.17 27.66 -18.69
CA MET A 847 32.16 27.48 -19.72
C MET A 847 32.72 27.08 -21.08
N ALA A 848 33.92 27.53 -21.42
CA ALA A 848 34.51 27.16 -22.69
C ALA A 848 34.88 25.66 -22.69
N VAL A 849 35.41 25.17 -21.58
CA VAL A 849 35.72 23.74 -21.42
C VAL A 849 34.44 22.91 -21.35
N PHE A 850 33.42 23.35 -20.61
CA PHE A 850 32.11 22.68 -20.59
C PHE A 850 31.50 22.53 -21.98
N GLU A 851 31.46 23.62 -22.77
CA GLU A 851 30.90 23.61 -24.12
C GLU A 851 31.69 22.69 -25.06
N ASP A 852 33.03 22.72 -25.02
CA ASP A 852 33.86 21.80 -25.82
C ASP A 852 33.54 20.34 -25.50
N VAL A 853 33.52 19.99 -24.22
CA VAL A 853 33.26 18.61 -23.76
C VAL A 853 31.87 18.14 -24.16
N MET A 854 30.83 18.94 -23.94
CA MET A 854 29.46 18.58 -24.32
C MET A 854 29.31 18.47 -25.84
N ASN A 855 29.97 19.33 -26.62
CA ASN A 855 29.96 19.22 -28.08
C ASN A 855 30.68 17.96 -28.57
N ARG A 856 31.78 17.54 -27.93
CA ARG A 856 32.51 16.31 -28.26
C ARG A 856 31.70 15.06 -27.95
N LEU A 857 31.09 14.99 -26.76
CA LEU A 857 30.19 13.88 -26.38
C LEU A 857 28.91 13.88 -27.25
N GLY A 858 28.46 15.06 -27.68
CA GLY A 858 27.26 15.24 -28.48
C GLY A 858 27.41 14.96 -29.98
N GLN A 859 28.61 14.61 -30.49
CA GLN A 859 28.84 14.44 -31.93
C GLN A 859 28.01 13.30 -32.54
N ASN A 860 27.93 12.15 -31.87
CA ASN A 860 27.16 10.99 -32.30
C ASN A 860 26.34 10.44 -31.14
N GLN A 861 25.03 10.51 -31.30
CA GLN A 861 24.07 10.17 -30.25
C GLN A 861 23.00 9.24 -30.81
N PHE A 862 22.42 8.43 -29.94
CA PHE A 862 21.31 7.54 -30.30
C PHE A 862 20.12 8.39 -30.76
N GLN A 863 19.74 8.24 -32.02
CA GLN A 863 18.62 8.93 -32.65
C GLN A 863 17.37 8.07 -32.48
N ILE A 864 16.55 8.43 -31.50
CA ILE A 864 15.30 7.72 -31.21
C ILE A 864 14.29 8.04 -32.31
N GLU A 865 13.80 7.00 -32.99
CA GLU A 865 12.77 7.11 -34.03
C GLU A 865 11.38 6.78 -33.47
N GLU A 866 11.31 5.78 -32.59
CA GLU A 866 10.09 5.37 -31.90
C GLU A 866 10.41 5.00 -30.45
N TYR A 867 9.52 5.35 -29.51
CA TYR A 867 9.68 4.95 -28.12
C TYR A 867 8.35 4.68 -27.42
N THR A 868 8.42 3.85 -26.39
CA THR A 868 7.39 3.68 -25.37
C THR A 868 8.03 3.89 -23.99
N GLU A 869 7.27 3.72 -22.90
CA GLU A 869 7.86 3.76 -21.55
C GLU A 869 8.82 2.58 -21.28
N HIS A 870 8.84 1.54 -22.12
CA HIS A 870 9.67 0.35 -21.92
C HIS A 870 10.40 -0.13 -23.19
N SER A 871 10.42 0.67 -24.27
CA SER A 871 11.15 0.35 -25.50
C SER A 871 11.64 1.59 -26.23
N PHE A 872 12.78 1.46 -26.90
CA PHE A 872 13.35 2.46 -27.79
C PHE A 872 13.84 1.79 -29.05
N ASP A 873 13.44 2.33 -30.19
CA ASP A 873 13.87 1.91 -31.51
C ASP A 873 14.44 3.14 -32.22
N GLY A 874 15.59 2.97 -32.88
CA GLY A 874 16.25 4.08 -33.56
C GLY A 874 17.60 3.69 -34.14
N THR A 875 18.41 4.68 -34.47
CA THR A 875 19.70 4.48 -35.13
C THR A 875 20.84 5.13 -34.36
N TYR A 876 22.04 4.56 -34.50
CA TYR A 876 23.27 5.12 -33.95
C TYR A 876 24.40 5.00 -34.97
N THR A 877 25.15 6.08 -35.16
CA THR A 877 26.32 6.07 -36.05
C THR A 877 27.58 6.06 -35.21
N ALA A 878 28.37 4.99 -35.32
CA ALA A 878 29.56 4.82 -34.50
C ALA A 878 30.67 5.80 -34.93
N SER A 879 31.31 6.47 -33.97
CA SER A 879 32.44 7.38 -34.22
C SER A 879 33.76 6.64 -34.30
N ARG A 880 33.82 5.47 -33.65
CA ARG A 880 35.00 4.63 -33.47
C ARG A 880 34.63 3.18 -33.75
N ALA A 881 35.61 2.36 -34.10
CA ALA A 881 35.38 0.93 -34.24
C ALA A 881 35.07 0.31 -32.88
N ASP A 882 34.06 -0.55 -32.83
CA ASP A 882 33.60 -1.25 -31.61
C ASP A 882 33.30 -0.31 -30.43
N GLU A 883 32.59 0.79 -30.71
CA GLU A 883 32.35 1.87 -29.76
C GLU A 883 31.43 1.47 -28.61
N LEU A 884 31.81 1.85 -27.40
CA LEU A 884 30.99 1.74 -26.20
C LEU A 884 29.93 2.85 -26.19
N VAL A 885 28.66 2.45 -26.13
CA VAL A 885 27.53 3.37 -25.98
C VAL A 885 27.07 3.34 -24.54
N LEU A 886 27.15 4.49 -23.86
CA LEU A 886 26.56 4.70 -22.55
C LEU A 886 25.11 5.14 -22.73
N THR A 887 24.21 4.64 -21.88
CA THR A 887 22.83 5.15 -21.80
C THR A 887 22.56 5.77 -20.44
N THR A 888 21.58 6.68 -20.37
CA THR A 888 21.07 7.22 -19.11
C THR A 888 19.99 6.33 -18.49
N LEU A 889 19.85 5.07 -18.95
CA LEU A 889 18.93 4.09 -18.37
C LEU A 889 19.54 3.50 -17.09
N ALA A 890 18.75 3.47 -16.02
CA ALA A 890 19.13 2.78 -14.80
C ALA A 890 19.30 1.27 -15.07
N TYR A 891 20.42 0.71 -14.61
CA TYR A 891 20.77 -0.69 -14.77
C TYR A 891 19.74 -1.60 -14.09
N ASP A 892 19.20 -2.52 -14.88
CA ASP A 892 18.22 -3.52 -14.46
C ASP A 892 18.33 -4.71 -15.44
N ASN A 893 18.37 -5.93 -14.91
CA ASN A 893 18.49 -7.18 -15.71
C ASN A 893 17.30 -7.43 -16.65
N GLY A 894 16.23 -6.64 -16.53
CA GLY A 894 15.10 -6.63 -17.45
C GLY A 894 15.41 -5.96 -18.79
N TRP A 895 16.42 -5.11 -18.89
CA TRP A 895 16.79 -4.46 -20.15
C TRP A 895 17.53 -5.41 -21.09
N GLN A 896 17.18 -5.35 -22.37
CA GLN A 896 17.76 -6.13 -23.44
C GLN A 896 18.02 -5.20 -24.62
N VAL A 897 19.18 -5.37 -25.27
CA VAL A 897 19.61 -4.52 -26.39
C VAL A 897 19.88 -5.40 -27.61
N TRP A 898 19.43 -4.95 -28.78
CA TRP A 898 19.73 -5.53 -30.08
C TRP A 898 20.40 -4.49 -30.96
N VAL A 899 21.44 -4.91 -31.67
CA VAL A 899 22.16 -4.13 -32.69
C VAL A 899 22.05 -4.91 -33.99
N ASP A 900 21.49 -4.30 -35.02
CA ASP A 900 21.23 -4.92 -36.34
C ASP A 900 20.46 -6.26 -36.27
N GLY A 901 19.59 -6.38 -35.26
CA GLY A 901 18.77 -7.57 -35.02
C GLY A 901 19.44 -8.68 -34.20
N GLU A 902 20.72 -8.53 -33.85
CA GLU A 902 21.43 -9.45 -32.96
C GLU A 902 21.45 -8.92 -31.52
N GLN A 903 21.13 -9.79 -30.55
CA GLN A 903 21.13 -9.39 -29.14
C GLN A 903 22.56 -9.22 -28.64
N VAL A 904 22.87 -8.05 -28.07
CA VAL A 904 24.19 -7.75 -27.50
C VAL A 904 24.16 -7.82 -25.97
N GLU A 905 25.33 -8.06 -25.37
CA GLU A 905 25.49 -8.04 -23.91
C GLU A 905 25.48 -6.61 -23.39
N THR A 906 24.76 -6.38 -22.29
CA THR A 906 24.74 -5.12 -21.57
C THR A 906 25.69 -5.18 -20.39
N THR A 907 26.48 -4.13 -20.19
CA THR A 907 27.37 -3.98 -19.04
C THR A 907 26.88 -2.83 -18.15
N LYS A 908 27.19 -2.92 -16.86
CA LYS A 908 26.92 -1.87 -15.88
C LYS A 908 28.05 -0.86 -15.90
N ALA A 909 27.78 0.37 -16.33
CA ALA A 909 28.71 1.49 -16.28
C ALA A 909 28.35 2.42 -15.10
N LEU A 910 29.37 3.07 -14.51
CA LEU A 910 29.21 4.01 -13.39
C LEU A 910 28.37 3.44 -12.22
N GLY A 911 28.43 2.12 -12.02
CA GLY A 911 27.71 1.38 -10.98
C GLY A 911 26.18 1.33 -11.12
N ALA A 912 25.56 2.09 -12.03
CA ALA A 912 24.11 2.24 -12.08
C ALA A 912 23.49 2.44 -13.46
N LEU A 913 24.29 2.58 -14.53
CA LEU A 913 23.81 2.85 -15.88
C LEU A 913 24.06 1.66 -16.81
N ILE A 914 23.27 1.57 -17.87
CA ILE A 914 23.44 0.55 -18.92
C ILE A 914 24.40 1.07 -19.98
N ALA A 915 25.39 0.26 -20.32
CA ALA A 915 26.22 0.43 -21.49
C ALA A 915 26.21 -0.85 -22.34
N PHE A 916 26.50 -0.72 -23.64
CA PHE A 916 26.63 -1.85 -24.56
C PHE A 916 27.54 -1.46 -25.73
N ARG A 917 28.06 -2.45 -26.45
CA ARG A 917 28.92 -2.21 -27.62
C ARG A 917 28.13 -2.19 -28.91
N VAL A 918 28.52 -1.29 -29.81
CA VAL A 918 28.12 -1.28 -31.20
C VAL A 918 29.34 -1.65 -32.04
N GLY A 919 29.35 -2.90 -32.52
CA GLY A 919 30.44 -3.42 -33.36
C GLY A 919 30.34 -2.88 -34.78
N GLY A 920 31.47 -2.68 -35.45
CA GLY A 920 31.51 -2.12 -36.81
C GLY A 920 32.73 -1.23 -37.03
N GLU A 921 32.85 -0.68 -38.23
CA GLU A 921 33.84 0.36 -38.56
C GLU A 921 33.29 1.77 -38.21
N ALA A 922 34.20 2.72 -37.96
CA ALA A 922 33.83 4.10 -37.72
C ALA A 922 33.05 4.69 -38.92
N GLY A 923 31.91 5.33 -38.64
CA GLY A 923 31.00 5.91 -39.62
C GLY A 923 29.87 4.98 -40.07
N GLU A 924 29.83 3.73 -39.60
CA GLU A 924 28.70 2.82 -39.85
C GLU A 924 27.49 3.20 -38.98
N THR A 925 26.30 3.14 -39.58
CA THR A 925 25.01 3.36 -38.90
C THR A 925 24.36 2.02 -38.62
N HIS A 926 23.96 1.82 -37.37
CA HIS A 926 23.36 0.58 -36.88
C HIS A 926 21.93 0.82 -36.39
N ASP A 927 21.09 -0.17 -36.60
CA ASP A 927 19.74 -0.21 -36.04
C ASP A 927 19.83 -0.68 -34.59
N ILE A 928 19.41 0.16 -33.64
CA ILE A 928 19.41 -0.14 -32.22
C ILE A 928 17.99 -0.29 -31.72
N ARG A 929 17.76 -1.39 -31.00
CA ARG A 929 16.53 -1.63 -30.26
C ARG A 929 16.83 -1.95 -28.80
N ILE A 930 16.20 -1.22 -27.89
CA ILE A 930 16.33 -1.39 -26.44
C ILE A 930 14.95 -1.70 -25.87
N VAL A 931 14.78 -2.81 -25.14
CA VAL A 931 13.47 -3.22 -24.59
C VAL A 931 13.61 -3.68 -23.14
N TYR A 932 12.69 -3.22 -22.29
CA TYR A 932 12.57 -3.68 -20.90
C TYR A 932 11.53 -4.80 -20.77
N ALA A 933 12.00 -6.01 -20.46
CA ALA A 933 11.17 -7.20 -20.30
C ALA A 933 11.73 -8.13 -19.19
N PRO A 934 11.39 -7.89 -17.91
CA PRO A 934 11.94 -8.68 -16.81
C PRO A 934 11.39 -10.11 -16.81
N LYS A 935 12.30 -11.10 -16.72
CA LYS A 935 12.00 -12.54 -16.81
C LYS A 935 11.00 -13.01 -15.74
N CYS A 936 10.99 -12.39 -14.56
CA CYS A 936 10.08 -12.72 -13.46
C CYS A 936 8.60 -12.65 -13.87
N ILE A 937 8.24 -11.74 -14.78
CA ILE A 937 6.87 -11.58 -15.29
C ILE A 937 6.46 -12.79 -16.12
N SER A 938 7.32 -13.22 -17.05
CA SER A 938 7.04 -14.37 -17.91
C SER A 938 6.81 -15.65 -17.08
N LEU A 939 7.68 -15.92 -16.11
CA LEU A 939 7.56 -17.07 -15.20
C LEU A 939 6.30 -16.98 -14.34
N GLY A 940 6.06 -15.81 -13.74
CA GLY A 940 4.89 -15.57 -12.91
C GLY A 940 3.58 -15.72 -13.69
N LEU A 941 3.51 -15.20 -14.93
CA LEU A 941 2.36 -15.35 -15.81
C LEU A 941 2.10 -16.81 -16.18
N ILE A 942 3.13 -17.58 -16.53
CA ILE A 942 2.98 -19.01 -16.85
C ILE A 942 2.38 -19.76 -15.67
N ILE A 943 2.89 -19.54 -14.45
CA ILE A 943 2.40 -20.20 -13.23
C ILE A 943 0.96 -19.75 -12.90
N SER A 944 0.68 -18.45 -13.02
CA SER A 944 -0.66 -17.89 -12.81
C SER A 944 -1.69 -18.47 -13.79
N ILE A 945 -1.36 -18.54 -15.08
CA ILE A 945 -2.24 -19.08 -16.11
C ILE A 945 -2.44 -20.59 -15.90
N ALA A 946 -1.37 -21.35 -15.65
CA ALA A 946 -1.48 -22.78 -15.39
C ALA A 946 -2.35 -23.08 -14.16
N SER A 947 -2.17 -22.31 -13.08
CA SER A 947 -2.98 -22.40 -11.86
C SER A 947 -4.44 -22.02 -12.10
N LEU A 948 -4.70 -20.98 -12.91
CA LEU A 948 -6.06 -20.59 -13.29
C LEU A 948 -6.74 -21.66 -14.15
N CYS A 949 -6.03 -22.24 -15.12
CA CYS A 949 -6.52 -23.36 -15.92
C CYS A 949 -6.84 -24.58 -15.05
N LEU A 950 -5.98 -24.92 -14.10
CA LEU A 950 -6.23 -25.99 -13.12
C LEU A 950 -7.47 -25.68 -12.26
N PHE A 951 -7.62 -24.45 -11.80
CA PHE A 951 -8.80 -24.04 -11.03
C PHE A 951 -10.10 -24.16 -11.84
N ILE A 952 -10.09 -23.73 -13.11
CA ILE A 952 -11.23 -23.86 -14.03
C ILE A 952 -11.54 -25.33 -14.28
N LEU A 953 -10.52 -26.17 -14.52
CA LEU A 953 -10.67 -27.61 -14.68
C LEU A 953 -11.33 -28.24 -13.44
N LEU A 954 -10.88 -27.87 -12.23
CA LEU A 954 -11.47 -28.35 -10.98
C LEU A 954 -12.93 -27.92 -10.82
N ILE A 955 -13.30 -26.70 -11.24
CA ILE A 955 -14.70 -26.24 -11.27
C ILE A 955 -15.53 -27.08 -12.24
N ILE A 956 -15.00 -27.34 -13.44
CA ILE A 956 -15.68 -28.13 -14.47
C ILE A 956 -15.89 -29.56 -13.97
N LEU A 957 -14.86 -30.19 -13.39
CA LEU A 957 -14.95 -31.53 -12.80
C LEU A 957 -15.97 -31.57 -11.66
N ASP A 958 -15.92 -30.62 -10.72
CA ASP A 958 -16.91 -30.51 -9.63
C ASP A 958 -18.35 -30.43 -10.19
N CYS A 959 -18.58 -29.61 -11.22
CA CYS A 959 -19.87 -29.53 -11.89
C CYS A 959 -20.27 -30.86 -12.55
N PHE A 960 -19.37 -31.52 -13.29
CA PHE A 960 -19.65 -32.81 -13.94
C PHE A 960 -19.99 -33.92 -12.95
N PHE A 961 -19.23 -34.06 -11.85
CA PHE A 961 -19.52 -35.04 -10.82
C PHE A 961 -20.82 -34.74 -10.07
N HIS A 962 -21.14 -33.46 -9.85
CA HIS A 962 -22.42 -33.07 -9.26
C HIS A 962 -23.61 -33.40 -10.18
N PHE A 963 -23.50 -33.17 -11.49
CA PHE A 963 -24.53 -33.53 -12.47
C PHE A 963 -24.66 -35.05 -12.65
N GLY A 964 -23.56 -35.80 -12.65
CA GLY A 964 -23.55 -37.25 -12.71
C GLY A 964 -24.20 -37.90 -11.48
N CYS A 965 -23.98 -37.35 -10.29
CA CYS A 965 -24.63 -37.80 -9.06
C CYS A 965 -26.10 -37.40 -8.97
N LYS A 966 -26.53 -36.26 -9.51
CA LYS A 966 -27.96 -35.89 -9.55
C LYS A 966 -28.76 -36.90 -10.38
N ARG A 967 -28.22 -37.34 -11.52
CA ARG A 967 -28.82 -38.38 -12.38
C ARG A 967 -28.88 -39.76 -11.73
N ARG A 968 -28.07 -40.01 -10.69
CA ARG A 968 -28.05 -41.26 -9.90
C ARG A 968 -28.90 -41.16 -8.62
N LYS A 969 -29.01 -39.97 -8.03
CA LYS A 969 -29.85 -39.69 -6.85
C LYS A 969 -31.33 -39.53 -7.15
N ASP A 970 -31.71 -39.15 -8.37
CA ASP A 970 -33.13 -39.18 -8.81
C ASP A 970 -33.69 -40.61 -8.90
N VAL A 971 -32.88 -41.64 -8.62
CA VAL A 971 -33.31 -43.05 -8.53
C VAL A 971 -33.23 -43.59 -7.09
N ASP A 972 -32.60 -42.91 -6.13
CA ASP A 972 -32.28 -43.49 -4.80
C ASP A 972 -32.26 -42.50 -3.61
N TYR A 973 -32.91 -41.33 -3.69
CA TYR A 973 -33.01 -40.39 -2.56
C TYR A 973 -34.44 -39.84 -2.40
N ASP A 974 -35.26 -40.59 -1.66
CA ASP A 974 -36.41 -40.04 -0.93
C ASP A 974 -35.84 -39.40 0.34
N ASP A 975 -35.95 -38.08 0.45
CA ASP A 975 -35.37 -37.29 1.54
C ASP A 975 -36.08 -37.63 2.88
N GLY A 976 -35.39 -38.42 3.70
CA GLY A 976 -35.60 -38.46 5.14
C GLY A 976 -35.11 -37.14 5.78
N LEU A 977 -35.95 -36.11 5.68
CA LEU A 977 -35.98 -35.03 6.67
C LEU A 977 -36.30 -35.66 8.04
N ASP A 978 -35.53 -35.29 9.08
CA ASP A 978 -35.81 -35.62 10.48
C ASP A 978 -37.24 -35.16 10.83
N LYS A 979 -38.22 -36.06 10.68
CA LYS A 979 -39.62 -35.85 11.04
C LYS A 979 -39.82 -35.81 12.55
N ASP A 980 -38.87 -36.33 13.32
CA ASP A 980 -38.98 -36.43 14.77
C ASP A 980 -38.78 -35.06 15.46
N GLU A 981 -37.97 -34.14 14.90
CA GLU A 981 -37.80 -32.78 15.44
C GLU A 981 -38.95 -31.82 15.06
N GLU A 982 -39.62 -32.05 13.92
CA GLU A 982 -40.83 -31.29 13.53
C GLU A 982 -42.06 -31.72 14.36
N LEU A 983 -42.16 -33.01 14.72
CA LEU A 983 -43.22 -33.54 15.59
C LEU A 983 -43.09 -33.04 17.03
N ASP A 984 -41.87 -32.98 17.58
CA ASP A 984 -41.62 -32.42 18.91
C ASP A 984 -41.95 -30.92 18.98
N MET A 985 -41.67 -30.17 17.91
CA MET A 985 -42.04 -28.75 17.80
C MET A 985 -43.55 -28.53 17.69
N ILE A 986 -44.27 -29.40 16.96
CA ILE A 986 -45.72 -29.31 16.82
C ILE A 986 -46.42 -29.75 18.12
N GLU A 987 -45.90 -30.74 18.85
CA GLU A 987 -46.42 -31.15 20.16
C GLU A 987 -46.18 -30.11 21.26
N GLU A 988 -45.10 -29.32 21.20
CA GLU A 988 -44.86 -28.18 22.10
C GLU A 988 -45.73 -26.96 21.74
N GLU A 989 -46.00 -26.69 20.47
CA GLU A 989 -46.93 -25.62 20.05
C GLU A 989 -48.38 -25.95 20.41
N LEU A 990 -48.82 -27.21 20.26
CA LEU A 990 -50.17 -27.65 20.60
C LEU A 990 -50.46 -27.72 22.12
N LYS A 991 -49.43 -27.78 22.97
CA LYS A 991 -49.60 -27.75 24.44
C LYS A 991 -49.79 -26.35 25.02
N ASN A 992 -49.57 -25.29 24.23
CA ASN A 992 -49.54 -23.91 24.70
C ASN A 992 -50.74 -23.04 24.25
N GLU A 993 -51.76 -23.59 23.59
CA GLU A 993 -52.97 -22.85 23.23
C GLU A 993 -54.18 -23.31 24.07
N GLU A 994 -54.65 -22.43 24.96
CA GLU A 994 -55.98 -22.57 25.58
C GLU A 994 -57.09 -22.30 24.54
N PRO A 995 -58.22 -23.03 24.57
CA PRO A 995 -59.25 -22.90 23.55
C PRO A 995 -60.18 -21.71 23.85
N GLU A 996 -60.03 -20.59 23.12
CA GLU A 996 -61.09 -19.58 23.00
C GLU A 996 -62.12 -19.97 21.93
N LYS A 997 -63.39 -19.94 22.33
CA LYS A 997 -64.56 -20.22 21.50
C LYS A 997 -64.90 -19.02 20.62
N GLU A 998 -64.95 -19.18 19.30
CA GLU A 998 -65.76 -18.33 18.42
C GLU A 998 -66.45 -19.12 17.28
N GLU A 999 -67.71 -18.76 17.03
CA GLU A 999 -68.68 -19.38 16.11
C GLU A 999 -68.40 -19.12 14.61
N PRO A 1000 -68.95 -19.94 13.69
CA PRO A 1000 -68.56 -19.92 12.28
C PRO A 1000 -69.28 -18.83 11.46
N LYS A 1001 -68.54 -18.12 10.60
CA LYS A 1001 -69.11 -17.28 9.52
C LYS A 1001 -68.76 -17.82 8.13
N GLU A 1002 -69.77 -17.79 7.26
CA GLU A 1002 -69.85 -18.37 5.91
C GLU A 1002 -68.78 -17.89 4.92
N VAL A 1003 -68.35 -18.81 4.05
CA VAL A 1003 -67.40 -18.58 2.95
C VAL A 1003 -68.15 -18.23 1.66
N THR A 1004 -67.80 -17.10 1.04
CA THR A 1004 -68.39 -16.64 -0.23
C THR A 1004 -67.73 -17.25 -1.48
N PRO A 1005 -68.43 -17.30 -2.65
CA PRO A 1005 -68.11 -18.15 -3.80
C PRO A 1005 -66.87 -17.77 -4.64
N ALA A 1006 -66.10 -16.76 -4.22
CA ALA A 1006 -64.92 -16.28 -4.95
C ALA A 1006 -63.69 -17.20 -4.80
N ALA A 1007 -63.60 -17.97 -3.70
CA ALA A 1007 -62.48 -18.86 -3.43
C ALA A 1007 -62.47 -20.13 -4.31
N ALA A 1008 -63.63 -20.58 -4.78
CA ALA A 1008 -63.74 -21.76 -5.63
C ALA A 1008 -63.21 -21.52 -7.06
N LYS A 1009 -63.38 -20.31 -7.61
CA LYS A 1009 -62.91 -19.96 -8.97
C LYS A 1009 -61.38 -19.85 -9.08
N LEU A 1010 -60.68 -19.49 -7.99
CA LEU A 1010 -59.21 -19.38 -7.99
C LEU A 1010 -58.51 -20.75 -8.04
N LYS A 1011 -59.14 -21.76 -7.42
CA LYS A 1011 -58.62 -23.14 -7.36
C LYS A 1011 -58.67 -23.82 -8.73
N THR A 1012 -59.68 -23.54 -9.55
CA THR A 1012 -59.82 -24.12 -10.90
C THR A 1012 -58.81 -23.53 -11.91
N ILE A 1013 -58.38 -22.28 -11.73
CA ILE A 1013 -57.38 -21.64 -12.60
C ILE A 1013 -55.96 -22.14 -12.28
N LEU A 1014 -55.66 -22.38 -11.00
CA LEU A 1014 -54.36 -22.89 -10.56
C LEU A 1014 -54.12 -24.36 -10.99
N VAL A 1015 -55.17 -25.16 -11.14
CA VAL A 1015 -55.05 -26.55 -11.63
C VAL A 1015 -54.77 -26.60 -13.14
N LYS A 1016 -55.31 -25.67 -13.93
CA LYS A 1016 -55.06 -25.62 -15.39
C LYS A 1016 -53.67 -25.10 -15.78
N LEU A 1017 -53.00 -24.33 -14.92
CA LEU A 1017 -51.63 -23.84 -15.16
C LEU A 1017 -50.53 -24.87 -14.88
N LYS A 1018 -50.86 -26.01 -14.25
CA LYS A 1018 -49.88 -27.06 -13.88
C LYS A 1018 -49.53 -28.05 -15.01
N VAL A 1019 -50.07 -27.87 -16.23
CA VAL A 1019 -49.92 -28.83 -17.34
C VAL A 1019 -48.87 -28.41 -18.40
N ILE A 1020 -48.19 -27.27 -18.26
CA ILE A 1020 -47.30 -26.75 -19.34
C ILE A 1020 -45.79 -26.97 -19.11
N LEU A 1021 -45.36 -27.59 -18.01
CA LEU A 1021 -43.93 -27.77 -17.70
C LEU A 1021 -43.56 -29.22 -17.37
N ILE A 1022 -43.72 -30.12 -18.35
CA ILE A 1022 -43.07 -31.44 -18.36
C ILE A 1022 -42.59 -31.70 -19.80
N PRO A 1023 -41.28 -31.87 -20.08
CA PRO A 1023 -40.82 -32.30 -21.40
C PRO A 1023 -41.07 -33.81 -21.57
N PRO A 1024 -41.34 -34.31 -22.80
CA PRO A 1024 -41.61 -35.72 -23.01
C PRO A 1024 -40.33 -36.57 -22.94
N LYS A 1025 -40.46 -37.78 -22.39
CA LYS A 1025 -39.43 -38.82 -22.36
C LYS A 1025 -39.03 -39.23 -23.79
N ARG A 1026 -37.71 -39.33 -24.05
CA ARG A 1026 -37.17 -40.05 -25.21
C ARG A 1026 -37.33 -41.55 -24.98
N GLU A 1027 -38.18 -42.20 -25.76
CA GLU A 1027 -38.16 -43.64 -25.95
C GLU A 1027 -36.99 -44.02 -26.87
N LYS A 1028 -36.29 -45.09 -26.51
CA LYS A 1028 -35.37 -45.80 -27.40
C LYS A 1028 -36.22 -46.47 -28.49
N THR A 1029 -35.97 -46.14 -29.75
CA THR A 1029 -36.43 -46.93 -30.90
C THR A 1029 -35.23 -47.63 -31.51
N ASP A 1030 -35.42 -48.93 -31.73
CA ASP A 1030 -34.52 -49.81 -32.44
C ASP A 1030 -34.23 -49.32 -33.86
N ASN A 1031 -33.01 -49.60 -34.29
CA ASN A 1031 -32.57 -49.57 -35.67
C ASN A 1031 -33.50 -50.42 -36.55
N GLN A 1032 -34.10 -49.81 -37.58
CA GLN A 1032 -34.19 -50.40 -38.91
C GLN A 1032 -34.62 -49.35 -39.95
N ASN A 1033 -33.77 -49.16 -40.96
CA ASN A 1033 -34.03 -48.71 -42.33
C ASN A 1033 -34.81 -47.41 -42.58
N ALA A 1034 -34.13 -46.37 -43.09
CA ALA A 1034 -34.27 -45.90 -44.49
C ALA A 1034 -33.74 -44.45 -44.69
N GLU A 1035 -32.69 -44.36 -45.50
CA GLU A 1035 -32.43 -43.35 -46.55
C GLU A 1035 -32.64 -41.83 -46.32
N LYS A 1036 -31.50 -41.13 -46.27
CA LYS A 1036 -31.12 -39.96 -47.07
C LYS A 1036 -32.26 -39.06 -47.65
N LYS A 1037 -32.33 -37.82 -47.15
CA LYS A 1037 -32.33 -36.55 -47.92
C LYS A 1037 -32.36 -35.36 -46.94
N LYS A 1038 -31.22 -34.66 -46.75
CA LYS A 1038 -30.93 -33.31 -47.27
C LYS A 1038 -32.08 -32.30 -47.12
N LYS A 1039 -32.00 -31.41 -46.12
CA LYS A 1039 -31.58 -30.00 -46.28
C LYS A 1039 -31.32 -29.38 -44.92
#